data_AF-A0A9D6FAH9-F1
#
_entry.id   AF-A0A9D6FAH9-F1
#
_cell.length_a   1.000
_cell.length_b   1.000
_cell.length_c   1.000
_cell.angle_alpha   90.00
_cell.angle_beta   90.00
_cell.angle_gamma   90.00
#
_symmetry.space_group_name_H-M   'P 1'
#
loop_
_entity.id
_entity.type
_entity.pdbx_description
1 polymer ?
#
loop_
_entity_poly.entity_id
_entity_poly.type
_entity_poly.pdbx_seq_one_letter_code
_entity_poly.pdbx_strand_id
1 'polypeptide(L)'
;MRLVITCCDAVAAAHRRLIVHRDLKPSNILVTDGGQVKLLDFGIAKLLDEDGGETKLTGAALLMLTPAYAAPEQILGGPVTTATDVYAIGVVLFELLTGRLPHDRHAPSVVDLAMRVSRETVDRPSSVVRSSMTGLTRDRRRLARRVAGDLDTVLLKALYREPERRYASAATFADDLRRHLAGHPVAAQRDTLWYRARKMAGRHVFGVAATALILISMIAGLAGTIWQARRAGNNARAAQANARRAELVKEFLVGLFEVADPEQSGGVTVSARDLVEQGGRRLETELAGEPETQADLLETVARIDRSLGLLDPAATLAQRSLDLRRRLLPSGDAAIGRSLAALGAVRMSQGKLEEAEKRLGEAIVVLQASEPPGSLALARARSDYAQVLFWKGDLAGAEKLEREVYETIRMVLGEEHVETAVHMRNLGVLLEDMDRLDEAEQAYRKSQAVLERRLGADHVSLAQSYLNYAVLLDRRGRVSEAEPRYMRSLEVRRNRLGSAHPGTGQSLQLIALFFLHQGRLEEAEAHYREALALFRHIDPEHFEVGKCLNGLGLIASRRGDYAAAELTLRDVLALFHKVLGEQHPFYWQAKGNLARQIALQGRLDEALAAQREVLERIEVLTGSESAETADARDRLAETLLLIQKKGRGTAPTASESGPRTPEHGVRD
;
A
#
# COMPACT_ATOMS: atom_id res chain seq x y z
N MET A 1 65.26 -18.78 -0.87
CA MET A 1 64.62 -20.03 -1.37
C MET A 1 65.33 -20.62 -2.58
N ARG A 2 65.44 -19.97 -3.75
CA ARG A 2 66.12 -20.55 -4.93
C ARG A 2 67.60 -20.93 -4.69
N LEU A 3 68.34 -20.09 -3.96
CA LEU A 3 69.71 -20.39 -3.54
C LEU A 3 69.78 -21.60 -2.60
N VAL A 4 68.85 -21.72 -1.66
CA VAL A 4 68.74 -22.89 -0.77
C VAL A 4 68.43 -24.16 -1.54
N ILE A 5 67.55 -24.11 -2.56
CA ILE A 5 67.31 -25.26 -3.45
C ILE A 5 68.61 -25.70 -4.14
N THR A 6 69.41 -24.74 -4.63
CA THR A 6 70.71 -25.03 -5.27
C THR A 6 71.70 -25.63 -4.26
N CYS A 7 71.69 -25.15 -3.01
CA CYS A 7 72.45 -25.74 -1.91
C CYS A 7 72.01 -27.19 -1.64
N CYS A 8 70.70 -27.46 -1.57
CA CYS A 8 70.17 -28.81 -1.43
C CYS A 8 70.61 -29.72 -2.57
N ASP A 9 70.66 -29.22 -3.81
CA ASP A 9 71.11 -29.99 -4.98
C ASP A 9 72.59 -30.36 -4.89
N ALA A 10 73.44 -29.42 -4.45
CA ALA A 10 74.85 -29.66 -4.20
C ALA A 10 75.07 -30.69 -3.08
N VAL A 11 74.33 -30.57 -1.97
CA VAL A 11 74.39 -31.53 -0.85
C VAL A 11 73.86 -32.91 -1.28
N ALA A 12 72.77 -32.97 -2.04
CA ALA A 12 72.26 -34.22 -2.59
C ALA A 12 73.26 -34.90 -3.53
N ALA A 13 74.08 -34.13 -4.26
CA ALA A 13 75.15 -34.67 -5.09
C ALA A 13 76.28 -35.29 -4.25
N ALA A 14 76.62 -34.69 -3.10
CA ALA A 14 77.56 -35.27 -2.14
C ALA A 14 76.99 -36.55 -1.48
N HIS A 15 75.71 -36.53 -1.07
CA HIS A 15 75.03 -37.69 -0.49
C HIS A 15 75.02 -38.91 -1.42
N ARG A 16 74.88 -38.71 -2.74
CA ARG A 16 74.98 -39.80 -3.74
C ARG A 16 76.35 -40.48 -3.78
N ARG A 17 77.39 -39.79 -3.32
CA ARG A 17 78.75 -40.31 -3.16
C ARG A 17 79.04 -40.77 -1.73
N LEU A 18 78.00 -40.93 -0.92
CA LEU A 18 78.07 -41.34 0.50
C LEU A 18 78.81 -40.33 1.40
N ILE A 19 78.92 -39.06 0.98
CA ILE A 19 79.57 -38.00 1.75
C ILE A 19 78.49 -37.17 2.45
N VAL A 20 78.52 -37.12 3.79
CA VAL A 20 77.71 -36.22 4.62
C VAL A 20 78.57 -35.03 5.03
N HIS A 21 78.05 -33.80 4.95
CA HIS A 21 78.83 -32.58 5.20
C HIS A 21 79.11 -32.36 6.69
N ARG A 22 78.12 -32.61 7.55
CA ARG A 22 78.21 -32.54 9.04
C ARG A 22 78.43 -31.15 9.65
N ASP A 23 78.70 -30.10 8.87
CA ASP A 23 78.94 -28.72 9.36
C ASP A 23 78.33 -27.66 8.41
N LEU A 24 77.09 -27.87 7.98
CA LEU A 24 76.41 -26.92 7.12
C LEU A 24 75.95 -25.70 7.93
N LYS A 25 76.48 -24.53 7.58
CA LYS A 25 76.16 -23.22 8.17
C LYS A 25 76.41 -22.13 7.13
N PRO A 26 75.89 -20.91 7.31
CA PRO A 26 76.03 -19.84 6.31
C PRO A 26 77.47 -19.54 5.89
N SER A 27 78.45 -19.63 6.82
CA SER A 27 79.87 -19.41 6.49
C SER A 27 80.47 -20.46 5.54
N ASN A 28 79.89 -21.66 5.50
CA ASN A 28 80.35 -22.78 4.68
C ASN A 28 79.57 -22.89 3.35
N ILE A 29 78.68 -21.94 3.08
CA ILE A 29 77.87 -21.86 1.85
C ILE A 29 78.26 -20.57 1.14
N LEU A 30 79.19 -20.67 0.18
CA LEU A 30 79.61 -19.53 -0.62
C LEU A 30 78.70 -19.35 -1.82
N VAL A 31 78.17 -18.14 -2.00
CA VAL A 31 77.43 -17.75 -3.20
C VAL A 31 78.33 -16.82 -4.02
N THR A 32 78.69 -17.24 -5.24
CA THR A 32 79.51 -16.41 -6.13
C THR A 32 78.69 -15.26 -6.73
N ASP A 33 79.36 -14.25 -7.31
CA ASP A 33 78.70 -13.13 -8.00
C ASP A 33 77.79 -13.58 -9.16
N GLY A 34 78.08 -14.75 -9.74
CA GLY A 34 77.24 -15.40 -10.75
C GLY A 34 76.05 -16.19 -10.18
N GLY A 35 75.80 -16.13 -8.86
CA GLY A 35 74.72 -16.84 -8.18
C GLY A 35 74.94 -18.35 -8.02
N GLN A 36 76.16 -18.85 -8.23
CA GLN A 36 76.48 -20.27 -8.04
C GLN A 36 76.77 -20.55 -6.56
N VAL A 37 76.20 -21.63 -6.03
CA VAL A 37 76.44 -22.08 -4.66
C VAL A 37 77.61 -23.06 -4.64
N LYS A 38 78.61 -22.79 -3.81
CA LYS A 38 79.75 -23.68 -3.53
C LYS A 38 79.74 -24.03 -2.04
N LEU A 39 79.86 -25.33 -1.74
CA LEU A 39 79.99 -25.82 -0.38
C LEU A 39 81.47 -25.86 0.00
N LEU A 40 81.81 -25.28 1.14
CA LEU A 40 83.16 -25.22 1.68
C LEU A 40 83.27 -26.12 2.92
N ASP A 41 84.47 -26.60 3.21
CA ASP A 41 84.81 -27.28 4.46
C ASP A 41 83.87 -28.44 4.83
N PHE A 42 83.89 -29.49 3.99
CA PHE A 42 83.35 -30.79 4.40
C PHE A 42 84.06 -31.20 5.69
N GLY A 43 83.32 -31.67 6.70
CA GLY A 43 83.83 -31.95 8.05
C GLY A 43 84.87 -33.08 8.18
N ILE A 44 85.76 -33.24 7.21
CA ILE A 44 86.84 -34.24 7.09
C ILE A 44 87.80 -34.14 8.28
N ALA A 45 88.01 -32.96 8.86
CA ALA A 45 88.78 -32.80 10.09
C ALA A 45 88.20 -33.56 11.31
N LYS A 46 86.90 -33.91 11.30
CA LYS A 46 86.22 -34.67 12.36
C LYS A 46 86.27 -36.20 12.17
N LEU A 47 86.56 -36.67 10.96
CA LEU A 47 86.70 -38.11 10.65
C LEU A 47 88.02 -38.70 11.16
N LEU A 48 89.04 -37.86 11.34
CA LEU A 48 90.38 -38.28 11.77
C LEU A 48 90.46 -38.67 13.27
N ASP A 49 89.43 -38.36 14.08
CA ASP A 49 89.35 -38.71 15.51
C ASP A 49 88.38 -39.89 15.82
N GLU A 50 87.66 -40.44 14.83
CA GLU A 50 86.62 -41.50 15.04
C GLU A 50 87.15 -42.95 14.87
N ASP A 51 88.41 -43.16 14.45
CA ASP A 51 89.00 -44.50 14.35
C ASP A 51 89.49 -45.01 15.72
N GLY A 52 88.54 -45.41 16.58
CA GLY A 52 88.85 -46.27 17.74
C GLY A 52 87.95 -46.12 18.96
N GLY A 53 86.91 -46.96 19.06
CA GLY A 53 86.31 -47.37 20.34
C GLY A 53 85.15 -46.52 20.88
N GLU A 54 84.19 -47.18 21.51
CA GLU A 54 83.05 -46.59 22.25
C GLU A 54 83.52 -45.48 23.20
N THR A 55 83.42 -44.23 22.75
CA THR A 55 83.84 -43.09 23.56
C THR A 55 82.66 -42.14 23.73
N LYS A 56 82.13 -42.10 24.96
CA LYS A 56 81.26 -41.03 25.45
C LYS A 56 81.88 -39.68 25.05
N LEU A 57 81.12 -38.82 24.36
CA LEU A 57 81.57 -37.49 23.95
C LEU A 57 82.25 -36.76 25.12
N THR A 58 83.56 -36.61 25.05
CA THR A 58 84.31 -35.72 25.92
C THR A 58 84.07 -34.28 25.44
N GLY A 59 84.07 -33.31 26.36
CA GLY A 59 83.72 -31.91 26.08
C GLY A 59 84.52 -31.24 24.94
N ALA A 60 85.65 -31.83 24.52
CA ALA A 60 86.47 -31.39 23.39
C ALA A 60 85.78 -31.59 22.02
N ALA A 61 84.97 -32.64 21.83
CA ALA A 61 84.27 -32.89 20.56
C ALA A 61 83.11 -31.91 20.30
N LEU A 62 82.46 -31.41 21.37
CA LEU A 62 81.43 -30.36 21.27
C LEU A 62 82.01 -28.96 21.01
N LEU A 63 83.27 -28.70 21.41
CA LEU A 63 83.95 -27.42 21.17
C LEU A 63 84.26 -27.16 19.67
N MET A 64 84.17 -28.18 18.82
CA MET A 64 84.42 -28.09 17.37
C MET A 64 83.13 -28.03 16.52
N LEU A 65 81.96 -27.98 17.14
CA LEU A 65 80.69 -27.75 16.44
C LEU A 65 80.27 -26.29 16.58
N THR A 66 79.61 -25.73 15.56
CA THR A 66 78.86 -24.48 15.73
C THR A 66 77.47 -24.84 16.25
N PRO A 67 77.17 -24.69 17.56
CA PRO A 67 76.00 -25.31 18.17
C PRO A 67 74.67 -24.81 17.58
N ALA A 68 74.67 -23.60 17.01
CA ALA A 68 73.53 -22.96 16.36
C ALA A 68 72.89 -23.78 15.22
N TYR A 69 73.69 -24.50 14.43
CA TYR A 69 73.22 -25.24 13.23
C TYR A 69 73.33 -26.77 13.37
N ALA A 70 73.96 -27.25 14.45
CA ALA A 70 74.14 -28.66 14.70
C ALA A 70 72.79 -29.35 14.94
N ALA A 71 72.60 -30.52 14.32
CA ALA A 71 71.41 -31.32 14.52
C ALA A 71 71.40 -31.98 15.93
N PRO A 72 70.22 -32.30 16.48
CA PRO A 72 70.09 -32.94 17.79
C PRO A 72 70.98 -34.16 17.98
N GLU A 73 71.05 -35.04 16.98
CA GLU A 73 71.88 -36.23 17.01
C GLU A 73 73.38 -35.91 17.10
N GLN A 74 73.85 -34.79 16.53
CA GLN A 74 75.25 -34.39 16.64
C GLN A 74 75.62 -33.90 18.04
N ILE A 75 74.66 -33.36 18.78
CA ILE A 75 74.84 -32.87 20.15
C ILE A 75 74.65 -34.01 21.17
N LEU A 76 73.72 -34.92 20.90
CA LEU A 76 73.38 -36.06 21.77
C LEU A 76 74.26 -37.30 21.55
N GLY A 77 75.13 -37.29 20.53
CA GLY A 77 75.99 -38.43 20.19
C GLY A 77 75.27 -39.57 19.45
N GLY A 78 74.21 -39.24 18.73
CA GLY A 78 73.50 -40.18 17.84
C GLY A 78 74.15 -40.31 16.46
N PRO A 79 73.68 -41.27 15.63
CA PRO A 79 74.25 -41.53 14.32
C PRO A 79 74.02 -40.37 13.34
N VAL A 80 75.10 -39.90 12.71
CA VAL A 80 75.06 -38.83 11.71
C VAL A 80 74.67 -39.40 10.34
N THR A 81 73.64 -38.83 9.71
CA THR A 81 73.08 -39.32 8.44
C THR A 81 72.84 -38.17 7.45
N THR A 82 72.33 -38.48 6.26
CA THR A 82 71.89 -37.44 5.30
C THR A 82 70.82 -36.51 5.88
N ALA A 83 70.02 -36.98 6.85
CA ALA A 83 69.00 -36.18 7.55
C ALA A 83 69.60 -35.14 8.50
N THR A 84 70.87 -35.29 8.89
CA THR A 84 71.63 -34.30 9.67
C THR A 84 71.88 -33.04 8.83
N ASP A 85 72.32 -33.22 7.58
CA ASP A 85 72.51 -32.10 6.65
C ASP A 85 71.17 -31.44 6.27
N VAL A 86 70.09 -32.21 6.13
CA VAL A 86 68.73 -31.68 5.90
C VAL A 86 68.30 -30.75 7.03
N TYR A 87 68.54 -31.14 8.28
CA TYR A 87 68.24 -30.31 9.44
C TYR A 87 69.02 -28.99 9.39
N ALA A 88 70.33 -29.06 9.16
CA ALA A 88 71.18 -27.87 9.07
C ALA A 88 70.74 -26.90 7.95
N ILE A 89 70.40 -27.41 6.76
CA ILE A 89 69.84 -26.58 5.68
C ILE A 89 68.45 -26.03 6.06
N GLY A 90 67.65 -26.80 6.80
CA GLY A 90 66.39 -26.37 7.38
C GLY A 90 66.57 -25.18 8.33
N VAL A 91 67.61 -25.21 9.20
CA VAL A 91 67.97 -24.11 10.11
C VAL A 91 68.38 -22.87 9.32
N VAL A 92 69.24 -23.04 8.30
CA VAL A 92 69.66 -21.95 7.41
C VAL A 92 68.45 -21.32 6.71
N LEU A 93 67.53 -22.13 6.17
CA LEU A 93 66.33 -21.61 5.51
C LEU A 93 65.39 -20.92 6.50
N PHE A 94 65.24 -21.47 7.71
CA PHE A 94 64.45 -20.87 8.77
C PHE A 94 64.99 -19.49 9.15
N GLU A 95 66.31 -19.38 9.33
CA GLU A 95 66.98 -18.12 9.63
C GLU A 95 66.83 -17.11 8.48
N LEU A 96 67.06 -17.52 7.24
CA LEU A 96 66.89 -16.63 6.08
C LEU A 96 65.47 -16.10 5.92
N LEU A 97 64.44 -16.85 6.37
CA LEU A 97 63.04 -16.45 6.26
C LEU A 97 62.53 -15.65 7.45
N THR A 98 63.04 -15.94 8.66
CA THR A 98 62.54 -15.34 9.90
C THR A 98 63.46 -14.25 10.46
N GLY A 99 64.75 -14.28 10.09
CA GLY A 99 65.81 -13.46 10.66
C GLY A 99 66.23 -13.91 12.07
N ARG A 100 65.82 -15.11 12.50
CA ARG A 100 66.13 -15.70 13.81
C ARG A 100 66.43 -17.19 13.68
N LEU A 101 67.23 -17.73 14.58
CA LEU A 101 67.43 -19.17 14.67
C LEU A 101 66.18 -19.85 15.26
N PRO A 102 65.86 -21.10 14.87
CA PRO A 102 64.72 -21.84 15.38
C PRO A 102 64.87 -22.26 16.85
N HIS A 103 66.10 -22.33 17.35
CA HIS A 103 66.42 -22.76 18.70
C HIS A 103 67.49 -21.86 19.33
N ASP A 104 67.41 -21.65 20.64
CA ASP A 104 68.48 -21.05 21.43
C ASP A 104 69.43 -22.15 21.94
N ARG A 105 70.69 -22.07 21.49
CA ARG A 105 71.75 -23.06 21.76
C ARG A 105 72.73 -22.58 22.82
N HIS A 106 72.42 -21.51 23.56
CA HIS A 106 73.24 -21.03 24.66
C HIS A 106 72.98 -21.85 25.94
N ALA A 107 74.00 -22.52 26.45
CA ALA A 107 73.92 -23.32 27.67
C ALA A 107 75.25 -23.27 28.44
N PRO A 108 75.22 -23.23 29.79
CA PRO A 108 76.42 -23.13 30.62
C PRO A 108 77.23 -24.43 30.69
N SER A 109 76.64 -25.58 30.34
CA SER A 109 77.35 -26.86 30.24
C SER A 109 76.85 -27.71 29.06
N VAL A 110 77.68 -28.69 28.65
CA VAL A 110 77.32 -29.70 27.63
C VAL A 110 76.09 -30.51 28.03
N VAL A 111 75.94 -30.82 29.33
CA VAL A 111 74.80 -31.56 29.86
C VAL A 111 73.52 -30.72 29.78
N ASP A 112 73.61 -29.42 30.08
CA ASP A 112 72.48 -28.49 29.94
C ASP A 112 72.07 -28.32 28.47
N LEU A 113 73.05 -28.27 27.56
CA LEU A 113 72.79 -28.22 26.13
C LEU A 113 72.05 -29.48 25.67
N ALA A 114 72.54 -30.68 26.04
CA ALA A 114 71.90 -31.95 25.73
C ALA A 114 70.47 -32.07 26.30
N MET A 115 70.23 -31.59 27.53
CA MET A 115 68.90 -31.55 28.13
C MET A 115 67.94 -30.60 27.41
N ARG A 116 68.42 -29.42 26.96
CA ARG A 116 67.63 -28.47 26.15
C ARG A 116 67.27 -29.05 24.78
N VAL A 117 68.25 -29.63 24.08
CA VAL A 117 68.05 -30.31 22.79
C VAL A 117 67.02 -31.43 22.92
N SER A 118 67.07 -32.18 24.03
CA SER A 118 66.14 -33.27 24.29
C SER A 118 64.69 -32.82 24.46
N ARG A 119 64.43 -31.54 24.73
CA ARG A 119 63.07 -31.00 24.95
C ARG A 119 62.69 -29.90 23.94
N GLU A 120 63.48 -29.72 22.89
CA GLU A 120 63.28 -28.62 21.95
C GLU A 120 62.01 -28.81 21.10
N THR A 121 61.35 -27.69 20.81
CA THR A 121 60.25 -27.61 19.83
C THR A 121 60.50 -26.43 18.92
N VAL A 122 60.00 -26.50 17.69
CA VAL A 122 60.17 -25.47 16.66
C VAL A 122 58.86 -24.73 16.50
N ASP A 123 58.88 -23.41 16.72
CA ASP A 123 57.73 -22.56 16.39
C ASP A 123 57.53 -22.46 14.88
N ARG A 124 56.28 -22.24 14.44
CA ARG A 124 55.99 -22.05 13.02
C ARG A 124 56.77 -20.83 12.48
N PRO A 125 57.50 -20.95 11.36
CA PRO A 125 58.18 -19.81 10.75
C PRO A 125 57.27 -18.58 10.56
N SER A 126 56.02 -18.79 10.14
CA SER A 126 55.03 -17.72 9.98
C SER A 126 54.57 -17.10 11.30
N SER A 127 54.60 -17.83 12.43
CA SER A 127 54.35 -17.24 13.75
C SER A 127 55.57 -16.47 14.23
N VAL A 128 56.80 -16.92 13.97
CA VAL A 128 58.04 -16.19 14.32
C VAL A 128 58.17 -14.86 13.56
N VAL A 129 57.84 -14.85 12.25
CA VAL A 129 57.78 -13.61 11.46
C VAL A 129 56.70 -12.66 11.99
N ARG A 130 55.62 -13.19 12.61
CA ARG A 130 54.55 -12.40 13.23
C ARG A 130 54.87 -11.93 14.65
N SER A 131 55.57 -12.73 15.45
CA SER A 131 55.79 -12.54 16.90
C SER A 131 56.92 -11.57 17.24
N SER A 132 57.72 -11.15 16.26
CA SER A 132 58.63 -10.00 16.39
C SER A 132 57.80 -8.70 16.44
N MET A 133 57.03 -8.52 17.53
CA MET A 133 55.87 -7.63 17.67
C MET A 133 56.19 -6.20 18.14
N THR A 134 57.22 -5.56 17.59
CA THR A 134 57.38 -4.10 17.69
C THR A 134 57.49 -3.51 16.29
N GLY A 135 56.39 -2.93 15.79
CA GLY A 135 56.37 -2.04 14.61
C GLY A 135 56.50 -2.69 13.21
N LEU A 136 55.59 -3.57 12.78
CA LEU A 136 55.65 -4.14 11.43
C LEU A 136 55.36 -3.12 10.31
N THR A 137 56.32 -2.98 9.39
CA THR A 137 56.12 -2.48 8.02
C THR A 137 55.21 -3.42 7.21
N ARG A 138 54.54 -2.89 6.17
CA ARG A 138 53.64 -3.64 5.27
C ARG A 138 54.29 -4.90 4.67
N ASP A 139 55.61 -4.87 4.49
CA ASP A 139 56.40 -5.94 3.89
C ASP A 139 56.55 -7.18 4.78
N ARG A 140 56.74 -7.02 6.10
CA ARG A 140 56.81 -8.18 7.00
C ARG A 140 55.47 -8.92 7.12
N ARG A 141 54.32 -8.22 7.05
CA ARG A 141 52.99 -8.87 7.01
C ARG A 141 52.78 -9.65 5.70
N ARG A 142 53.32 -9.15 4.59
CA ARG A 142 53.30 -9.83 3.30
C ARG A 142 54.19 -11.07 3.32
N LEU A 143 55.38 -10.98 3.92
CA LEU A 143 56.29 -12.11 4.11
C LEU A 143 55.65 -13.20 4.98
N ALA A 144 55.09 -12.86 6.14
CA ALA A 144 54.39 -13.81 7.02
C ALA A 144 53.29 -14.58 6.28
N ARG A 145 52.51 -13.90 5.42
CA ARG A 145 51.47 -14.52 4.59
C ARG A 145 52.02 -15.44 3.50
N ARG A 146 53.21 -15.13 2.94
CA ARG A 146 53.87 -15.98 1.94
C ARG A 146 54.51 -17.22 2.57
N VAL A 147 54.97 -17.12 3.81
CA VAL A 147 55.56 -18.24 4.57
C VAL A 147 54.47 -19.15 5.16
N ALA A 148 53.31 -18.59 5.49
CA ALA A 148 52.21 -19.34 6.10
C ALA A 148 51.71 -20.50 5.23
N GLY A 149 51.49 -21.66 5.86
CA GLY A 149 50.87 -22.84 5.22
C GLY A 149 51.89 -23.89 4.78
N ASP A 150 52.09 -24.05 3.47
CA ASP A 150 52.95 -25.11 2.94
C ASP A 150 54.41 -24.95 3.42
N LEU A 151 54.95 -23.73 3.42
CA LEU A 151 56.34 -23.48 3.80
C LEU A 151 56.58 -23.64 5.32
N ASP A 152 55.60 -23.29 6.16
CA ASP A 152 55.60 -23.67 7.59
C ASP A 152 55.75 -25.19 7.74
N THR A 153 54.96 -25.94 6.97
CA THR A 153 54.89 -27.40 7.09
C THR A 153 56.18 -28.06 6.60
N VAL A 154 56.72 -27.57 5.47
CA VAL A 154 57.98 -28.05 4.89
C VAL A 154 59.16 -27.80 5.84
N LEU A 155 59.23 -26.62 6.48
CA LEU A 155 60.28 -26.30 7.45
C LEU A 155 60.16 -27.09 8.75
N LEU A 156 58.96 -27.20 9.31
CA LEU A 156 58.74 -28.02 10.51
C LEU A 156 59.11 -29.48 10.26
N LYS A 157 58.84 -30.00 9.05
CA LYS A 157 59.26 -31.35 8.68
C LYS A 157 60.78 -31.49 8.59
N ALA A 158 61.49 -30.51 8.05
CA ALA A 158 62.96 -30.54 7.99
C ALA A 158 63.61 -30.42 9.39
N LEU A 159 62.94 -29.77 10.33
CA LEU A 159 63.45 -29.47 11.68
C LEU A 159 62.90 -30.41 12.77
N TYR A 160 62.35 -31.57 12.43
CA TYR A 160 61.97 -32.57 13.43
C TYR A 160 63.18 -33.00 14.27
N ARG A 161 62.98 -33.22 15.57
CA ARG A 161 64.05 -33.73 16.44
C ARG A 161 64.51 -35.12 16.00
N GLU A 162 63.57 -36.03 15.72
CA GLU A 162 63.85 -37.39 15.24
C GLU A 162 64.27 -37.39 13.75
N PRO A 163 65.47 -37.92 13.39
CA PRO A 163 65.93 -37.95 12.00
C PRO A 163 64.98 -38.68 11.04
N GLU A 164 64.28 -39.71 11.50
CA GLU A 164 63.38 -40.55 10.69
C GLU A 164 62.10 -39.81 10.25
N ARG A 165 61.74 -38.72 10.96
CA ARG A 165 60.59 -37.88 10.62
C ARG A 165 60.93 -36.75 9.65
N ARG A 166 62.23 -36.53 9.39
CA ARG A 166 62.71 -35.53 8.44
C ARG A 166 62.58 -36.03 7.01
N TYR A 167 63.01 -35.20 6.07
CA TYR A 167 63.21 -35.64 4.69
C TYR A 167 64.37 -36.62 4.62
N ALA A 168 64.18 -37.75 3.91
CA ALA A 168 65.20 -38.78 3.76
C ALA A 168 66.46 -38.29 3.01
N SER A 169 66.33 -37.22 2.20
CA SER A 169 67.44 -36.60 1.48
C SER A 169 67.21 -35.12 1.21
N ALA A 170 68.30 -34.38 1.00
CA ALA A 170 68.25 -32.98 0.58
C ALA A 170 67.48 -32.78 -0.74
N ALA A 171 67.46 -33.77 -1.64
CA ALA A 171 66.68 -33.74 -2.88
C ALA A 171 65.16 -33.69 -2.63
N THR A 172 64.65 -34.56 -1.73
CA THR A 172 63.21 -34.58 -1.40
C THR A 172 62.75 -33.31 -0.67
N PHE A 173 63.63 -32.71 0.13
CA PHE A 173 63.39 -31.39 0.72
C PHE A 173 63.34 -30.29 -0.37
N ALA A 174 64.28 -30.31 -1.31
CA ALA A 174 64.30 -29.39 -2.45
C ALA A 174 63.04 -29.49 -3.31
N ASP A 175 62.52 -30.69 -3.55
CA ASP A 175 61.31 -30.91 -4.36
C ASP A 175 60.07 -30.26 -3.75
N ASP A 176 59.91 -30.30 -2.43
CA ASP A 176 58.80 -29.62 -1.75
C ASP A 176 58.94 -28.09 -1.82
N LEU A 177 60.17 -27.56 -1.74
CA LEU A 177 60.42 -26.14 -1.97
C LEU A 177 60.11 -25.71 -3.41
N ARG A 178 60.45 -26.55 -4.40
CA ARG A 178 60.11 -26.33 -5.82
C ARG A 178 58.60 -26.36 -6.04
N ARG A 179 57.90 -27.36 -5.48
CA ARG A 179 56.44 -27.48 -5.53
C ARG A 179 55.76 -26.25 -4.94
N HIS A 180 56.25 -25.78 -3.78
CA HIS A 180 55.75 -24.55 -3.17
C HIS A 180 55.91 -23.34 -4.10
N LEU A 181 57.11 -23.14 -4.68
CA LEU A 181 57.38 -22.02 -5.58
C LEU A 181 56.54 -22.05 -6.86
N ALA A 182 56.25 -23.24 -7.38
CA ALA A 182 55.43 -23.44 -8.57
C ALA A 182 53.92 -23.55 -8.27
N GLY A 183 53.51 -23.38 -7.00
CA GLY A 183 52.10 -23.43 -6.60
C GLY A 183 51.46 -24.82 -6.67
N HIS A 184 52.27 -25.88 -6.68
CA HIS A 184 51.81 -27.26 -6.62
C HIS A 184 51.55 -27.72 -5.17
N PRO A 185 50.75 -28.78 -4.96
CA PRO A 185 50.68 -29.48 -3.69
C PRO A 185 52.06 -29.94 -3.21
N VAL A 186 52.42 -29.71 -1.94
CA VAL A 186 53.68 -30.19 -1.34
C VAL A 186 53.46 -31.54 -0.65
N ALA A 187 54.47 -32.41 -0.60
CA ALA A 187 54.42 -33.72 0.07
C ALA A 187 54.42 -33.60 1.60
N ALA A 188 54.86 -32.47 2.15
CA ALA A 188 54.77 -32.20 3.59
C ALA A 188 53.32 -32.07 4.11
N GLN A 189 52.37 -31.72 3.24
CA GLN A 189 50.96 -31.53 3.61
C GLN A 189 50.14 -32.81 3.48
N ARG A 190 49.02 -32.88 4.22
CA ARG A 190 48.07 -33.99 4.09
C ARG A 190 47.41 -33.96 2.71
N ASP A 191 47.40 -35.11 2.07
CA ASP A 191 46.86 -35.25 0.73
C ASP A 191 45.33 -35.29 0.74
N THR A 192 44.68 -34.16 0.39
CA THR A 192 43.21 -34.05 0.34
C THR A 192 42.75 -33.48 -1.00
N LEU A 193 41.60 -33.98 -1.48
CA LEU A 193 40.96 -33.51 -2.72
C LEU A 193 40.73 -31.99 -2.70
N TRP A 194 40.29 -31.47 -1.55
CA TRP A 194 40.06 -30.04 -1.36
C TRP A 194 41.34 -29.21 -1.48
N TYR A 195 42.45 -29.66 -0.86
CA TYR A 195 43.74 -28.96 -0.96
C TYR A 195 44.25 -28.89 -2.41
N ARG A 196 44.15 -30.00 -3.15
CA ARG A 196 44.52 -30.05 -4.57
C ARG A 196 43.62 -29.16 -5.42
N ALA A 197 42.30 -29.20 -5.21
CA ALA A 197 41.34 -28.37 -5.92
C ALA A 197 41.61 -26.87 -5.69
N ARG A 198 41.91 -26.46 -4.45
CA ARG A 198 42.29 -25.07 -4.13
C ARG A 198 43.58 -24.64 -4.83
N LYS A 199 44.60 -25.51 -4.87
CA LYS A 199 45.85 -25.25 -5.60
C LYS A 199 45.64 -25.20 -7.10
N MET A 200 44.74 -26.01 -7.65
CA MET A 200 44.35 -25.96 -9.06
C MET A 200 43.59 -24.66 -9.40
N ALA A 201 42.61 -24.29 -8.59
CA ALA A 201 41.84 -23.05 -8.78
C ALA A 201 42.72 -21.80 -8.72
N GLY A 202 43.69 -21.76 -7.79
CA GLY A 202 44.67 -20.67 -7.70
C GLY A 202 45.63 -20.57 -8.90
N ARG A 203 45.83 -21.66 -9.66
CA ARG A 203 46.65 -21.68 -10.88
C ARG A 203 45.86 -21.34 -12.14
N HIS A 204 44.55 -21.63 -12.16
CA HIS A 204 43.67 -21.43 -13.32
C HIS A 204 42.54 -20.42 -13.02
N VAL A 205 42.89 -19.27 -12.44
CA VAL A 205 41.92 -18.24 -12.02
C VAL A 205 40.98 -17.82 -13.15
N PHE A 206 41.52 -17.59 -14.36
CA PHE A 206 40.73 -17.20 -15.53
C PHE A 206 39.76 -18.28 -15.99
N GLY A 207 40.19 -19.54 -16.01
CA GLY A 207 39.33 -20.66 -16.41
C GLY A 207 38.18 -20.88 -15.42
N VAL A 208 38.46 -20.83 -14.12
CA VAL A 208 37.43 -20.93 -13.07
C VAL A 208 36.44 -19.78 -13.13
N ALA A 209 36.93 -18.54 -13.34
CA ALA A 209 36.08 -17.37 -13.47
C ALA A 209 35.15 -17.46 -14.69
N ALA A 210 35.67 -17.89 -15.85
CA ALA A 210 34.88 -18.08 -17.06
C ALA A 210 33.76 -19.12 -16.86
N THR A 211 34.07 -20.27 -16.28
CA THR A 211 33.08 -21.32 -16.00
C THR A 211 32.02 -20.85 -15.01
N ALA A 212 32.43 -20.12 -13.96
CA ALA A 212 31.49 -19.56 -12.99
C ALA A 212 30.54 -18.53 -13.65
N LEU A 213 31.05 -17.68 -14.53
CA LEU A 213 30.24 -16.70 -15.26
C LEU A 213 29.21 -17.37 -16.18
N ILE A 214 29.60 -18.42 -16.90
CA ILE A 214 28.70 -19.21 -17.74
C ILE A 214 27.59 -19.84 -16.87
N LEU A 215 27.96 -20.43 -15.74
CA LEU A 215 26.99 -21.07 -14.84
C LEU A 215 25.99 -20.07 -14.26
N ILE A 216 26.47 -18.91 -13.80
CA ILE A 216 25.62 -17.83 -13.29
C ILE A 216 24.68 -17.33 -14.39
N SER A 217 25.19 -17.15 -15.61
CA SER A 217 24.38 -16.72 -16.76
C SER A 217 23.30 -17.74 -17.12
N MET A 218 23.62 -19.04 -17.09
CA MET A 218 22.64 -20.11 -17.30
C MET A 218 21.57 -20.13 -16.20
N ILE A 219 21.97 -19.99 -14.93
CA ILE A 219 21.02 -19.96 -13.80
C ILE A 219 20.09 -18.74 -13.90
N ALA A 220 20.65 -17.56 -14.21
CA ALA A 220 19.87 -16.35 -14.40
C ALA A 220 18.91 -16.47 -15.59
N GLY A 221 19.35 -17.05 -16.71
CA GLY A 221 18.50 -17.34 -17.87
C GLY A 221 17.37 -18.31 -17.53
N LEU A 222 17.65 -19.40 -16.82
CA LEU A 222 16.64 -20.36 -16.39
C LEU A 222 15.64 -19.73 -15.41
N ALA A 223 16.11 -18.94 -14.44
CA ALA A 223 15.24 -18.22 -13.52
C ALA A 223 14.34 -17.21 -14.25
N GLY A 224 14.90 -16.47 -15.21
CA GLY A 224 14.15 -15.51 -16.05
C GLY A 224 13.06 -16.19 -16.88
N THR A 225 13.37 -17.31 -17.52
CA THR A 225 12.39 -18.09 -18.30
C THR A 225 11.28 -18.67 -17.43
N ILE A 226 11.58 -19.20 -16.25
CA ILE A 226 10.56 -19.70 -15.29
C ILE A 226 9.67 -18.55 -14.81
N TRP A 227 10.27 -17.40 -14.47
CA TRP A 227 9.52 -16.21 -14.05
C TRP A 227 8.58 -15.71 -15.16
N GLN A 228 9.07 -15.64 -16.40
CA GLN A 228 8.29 -15.23 -17.56
C GLN A 228 7.15 -16.21 -17.85
N ALA A 229 7.40 -17.52 -17.77
CA ALA A 229 6.38 -18.56 -17.96
C ALA A 229 5.28 -18.48 -16.89
N ARG A 230 5.64 -18.26 -15.62
CA ARG A 230 4.67 -18.05 -14.53
C ARG A 230 3.84 -16.78 -14.76
N ARG A 231 4.48 -15.69 -15.16
CA ARG A 231 3.78 -14.43 -15.44
C ARG A 231 2.81 -14.55 -16.61
N ALA A 232 3.22 -15.22 -17.68
CA ALA A 232 2.36 -15.53 -18.82
C ALA A 232 1.16 -16.40 -18.41
N GLY A 233 1.39 -17.45 -17.60
CA GLY A 233 0.32 -18.32 -17.10
C GLY A 233 -0.71 -17.59 -16.23
N ASN A 234 -0.25 -16.73 -15.31
CA ASN A 234 -1.14 -15.93 -14.48
C ASN A 234 -1.96 -14.93 -15.30
N ASN A 235 -1.32 -14.24 -16.26
CA ASN A 235 -2.01 -13.32 -17.16
C ASN A 235 -3.05 -14.05 -18.03
N ALA A 236 -2.74 -15.25 -18.53
CA ALA A 236 -3.67 -16.04 -19.33
C ALA A 236 -4.90 -16.49 -18.52
N ARG A 237 -4.72 -16.93 -17.27
CA ARG A 237 -5.82 -17.27 -16.36
C ARG A 237 -6.71 -16.06 -16.06
N ALA A 238 -6.10 -14.92 -15.76
CA ALA A 238 -6.85 -13.67 -15.55
C ALA A 238 -7.62 -13.24 -16.81
N ALA A 239 -7.00 -13.36 -17.99
CA ALA A 239 -7.67 -13.08 -19.26
C ALA A 239 -8.85 -14.03 -19.52
N GLN A 240 -8.71 -15.33 -19.23
CA GLN A 240 -9.82 -16.29 -19.33
C GLN A 240 -10.95 -15.99 -18.35
N ALA A 241 -10.64 -15.65 -17.09
CA ALA A 241 -11.65 -15.28 -16.11
C ALA A 241 -12.41 -14.01 -16.55
N ASN A 242 -11.71 -12.99 -17.03
CA ASN A 242 -12.31 -11.77 -17.55
C ASN A 242 -13.15 -12.03 -18.81
N ALA A 243 -12.68 -12.89 -19.72
CA ALA A 243 -13.42 -13.25 -20.93
C ALA A 243 -14.71 -14.02 -20.58
N ARG A 244 -14.65 -14.98 -19.66
CA ARG A 244 -15.82 -15.72 -19.19
C ARG A 244 -16.82 -14.81 -18.50
N ARG A 245 -16.35 -13.91 -17.64
CA ARG A 245 -17.18 -12.89 -17.01
C ARG A 245 -17.83 -11.97 -18.04
N ALA A 246 -17.09 -11.51 -19.03
CA ALA A 246 -17.63 -10.67 -20.10
C ALA A 246 -18.69 -11.41 -20.91
N GLU A 247 -18.49 -12.70 -21.21
CA GLU A 247 -19.48 -13.52 -21.90
C GLU A 247 -20.75 -13.69 -21.06
N LEU A 248 -20.65 -13.98 -19.76
CA LEU A 248 -21.81 -14.10 -18.87
C LEU A 248 -22.59 -12.79 -18.76
N VAL A 249 -21.90 -11.66 -18.63
CA VAL A 249 -22.56 -10.34 -18.61
C VAL A 249 -23.24 -10.07 -19.95
N LYS A 250 -22.60 -10.42 -21.06
CA LYS A 250 -23.17 -10.28 -22.40
C LYS A 250 -24.41 -11.17 -22.57
N GLU A 251 -24.33 -12.46 -22.24
CA GLU A 251 -25.45 -13.40 -22.31
C GLU A 251 -26.62 -12.94 -21.43
N PHE A 252 -26.32 -12.47 -20.21
CA PHE A 252 -27.34 -11.90 -19.34
C PHE A 252 -28.00 -10.65 -19.95
N LEU A 253 -27.22 -9.70 -20.49
CA LEU A 253 -27.75 -8.49 -21.11
C LEU A 253 -28.59 -8.82 -22.36
N VAL A 254 -28.12 -9.72 -23.22
CA VAL A 254 -28.86 -10.17 -24.41
C VAL A 254 -30.16 -10.83 -23.97
N GLY A 255 -30.09 -11.80 -23.05
CA GLY A 255 -31.26 -12.48 -22.54
C GLY A 255 -32.24 -11.54 -21.83
N LEU A 256 -31.76 -10.46 -21.20
CA LEU A 256 -32.60 -9.43 -20.59
C LEU A 256 -33.42 -8.70 -21.64
N PHE A 257 -32.81 -8.31 -22.77
CA PHE A 257 -33.49 -7.57 -23.85
C PHE A 257 -34.28 -8.45 -24.82
N GLU A 258 -33.96 -9.75 -24.95
CA GLU A 258 -34.76 -10.69 -25.76
C GLU A 258 -36.21 -10.80 -25.26
N VAL A 259 -36.44 -10.65 -23.95
CA VAL A 259 -37.80 -10.62 -23.39
C VAL A 259 -38.57 -9.37 -23.79
N ALA A 260 -37.87 -8.29 -24.16
CA ALA A 260 -38.46 -7.05 -24.68
C ALA A 260 -38.84 -7.14 -26.17
N ASP A 261 -38.48 -8.21 -26.87
CA ASP A 261 -38.80 -8.39 -28.29
C ASP A 261 -40.33 -8.48 -28.47
N PRO A 262 -40.96 -7.60 -29.28
CA PRO A 262 -42.39 -7.64 -29.56
C PRO A 262 -42.92 -9.00 -30.05
N GLU A 263 -42.09 -9.77 -30.77
CA GLU A 263 -42.46 -11.11 -31.26
C GLU A 263 -42.54 -12.13 -30.12
N GLN A 264 -41.72 -11.99 -29.08
CA GLN A 264 -41.73 -12.89 -27.91
C GLN A 264 -42.70 -12.44 -26.82
N SER A 265 -42.87 -11.12 -26.65
CA SER A 265 -43.76 -10.51 -25.66
C SER A 265 -45.24 -10.49 -26.10
N GLY A 266 -45.56 -11.03 -27.27
CA GLY A 266 -46.93 -11.09 -27.79
C GLY A 266 -47.51 -9.70 -28.08
N GLY A 267 -46.67 -8.73 -28.42
CA GLY A 267 -47.06 -7.34 -28.69
C GLY A 267 -47.24 -6.45 -27.46
N VAL A 268 -46.89 -6.92 -26.25
CA VAL A 268 -46.91 -6.11 -25.03
C VAL A 268 -45.60 -5.32 -24.92
N THR A 269 -45.68 -3.99 -24.83
CA THR A 269 -44.49 -3.16 -24.58
C THR A 269 -43.96 -3.42 -23.17
N VAL A 270 -42.82 -4.10 -23.07
CA VAL A 270 -42.14 -4.35 -21.79
C VAL A 270 -41.42 -3.08 -21.35
N SER A 271 -41.72 -2.58 -20.15
CA SER A 271 -41.07 -1.37 -19.65
C SER A 271 -39.65 -1.67 -19.13
N ALA A 272 -38.78 -0.65 -19.05
CA ALA A 272 -37.47 -0.81 -18.44
C ALA A 272 -37.53 -1.32 -16.99
N ARG A 273 -38.60 -0.97 -16.25
CA ARG A 273 -38.87 -1.49 -14.91
C ARG A 273 -39.11 -3.00 -14.92
N ASP A 274 -39.97 -3.47 -15.82
CA ASP A 274 -40.31 -4.90 -15.91
C ASP A 274 -39.08 -5.73 -16.29
N LEU A 275 -38.24 -5.22 -17.19
CA LEU A 275 -36.98 -5.85 -17.56
C LEU A 275 -36.05 -5.99 -16.35
N VAL A 276 -35.80 -4.90 -15.63
CA VAL A 276 -34.86 -4.89 -14.50
C VAL A 276 -35.36 -5.80 -13.36
N GLU A 277 -36.66 -5.80 -13.07
CA GLU A 277 -37.27 -6.69 -12.07
C GLU A 277 -37.12 -8.17 -12.47
N GLN A 278 -37.38 -8.52 -13.72
CA GLN A 278 -37.17 -9.88 -14.22
C GLN A 278 -35.69 -10.27 -14.21
N GLY A 279 -34.81 -9.35 -14.61
CA GLY A 279 -33.35 -9.53 -14.57
C GLY A 279 -32.86 -9.85 -13.16
N GLY A 280 -33.33 -9.11 -12.15
CA GLY A 280 -32.98 -9.36 -10.75
C GLY A 280 -33.33 -10.77 -10.26
N ARG A 281 -34.47 -11.33 -10.69
CA ARG A 281 -34.88 -12.70 -10.34
C ARG A 281 -34.04 -13.77 -11.06
N ARG A 282 -33.71 -13.54 -12.33
CA ARG A 282 -32.92 -14.47 -13.16
C ARG A 282 -31.48 -14.61 -12.70
N LEU A 283 -30.89 -13.54 -12.14
CA LEU A 283 -29.52 -13.57 -11.60
C LEU A 283 -29.33 -14.67 -10.55
N GLU A 284 -30.36 -15.04 -9.79
CA GLU A 284 -30.25 -16.09 -8.78
C GLU A 284 -30.16 -17.50 -9.36
N THR A 285 -30.87 -17.75 -10.46
CA THR A 285 -30.94 -19.08 -11.08
C THR A 285 -29.85 -19.28 -12.12
N GLU A 286 -29.56 -18.26 -12.94
CA GLU A 286 -28.66 -18.39 -14.09
C GLU A 286 -27.18 -18.29 -13.69
N LEU A 287 -26.86 -17.60 -12.59
CA LEU A 287 -25.47 -17.37 -12.15
C LEU A 287 -25.12 -18.06 -10.83
N ALA A 288 -25.91 -19.03 -10.39
CA ALA A 288 -25.66 -19.79 -9.16
C ALA A 288 -24.26 -20.45 -9.13
N GLY A 289 -23.69 -20.79 -10.30
CA GLY A 289 -22.35 -21.37 -10.44
C GLY A 289 -21.20 -20.35 -10.48
N GLU A 290 -21.50 -19.05 -10.54
CA GLU A 290 -20.53 -17.96 -10.74
C GLU A 290 -20.78 -16.81 -9.74
N PRO A 291 -20.60 -17.06 -8.43
CA PRO A 291 -21.18 -16.23 -7.38
C PRO A 291 -20.52 -14.84 -7.24
N GLU A 292 -19.27 -14.66 -7.70
CA GLU A 292 -18.64 -13.34 -7.79
C GLU A 292 -19.29 -12.47 -8.88
N THR A 293 -19.49 -13.04 -10.08
CA THR A 293 -20.17 -12.35 -11.19
C THR A 293 -21.62 -12.05 -10.82
N GLN A 294 -22.29 -12.98 -10.13
CA GLN A 294 -23.63 -12.78 -9.59
C GLN A 294 -23.68 -11.56 -8.65
N ALA A 295 -22.75 -11.45 -7.70
CA ALA A 295 -22.72 -10.31 -6.77
C ALA A 295 -22.50 -8.96 -7.48
N ASP A 296 -21.69 -8.93 -8.53
CA ASP A 296 -21.41 -7.73 -9.32
C ASP A 296 -22.62 -7.27 -10.15
N LEU A 297 -23.35 -8.23 -10.73
CA LEU A 297 -24.58 -7.92 -11.46
C LEU A 297 -25.71 -7.52 -10.53
N LEU A 298 -25.86 -8.17 -9.37
CA LEU A 298 -26.84 -7.77 -8.35
C LEU A 298 -26.63 -6.31 -7.89
N GLU A 299 -25.38 -5.90 -7.66
CA GLU A 299 -25.07 -4.51 -7.33
C GLU A 299 -25.42 -3.54 -8.48
N THR A 300 -25.17 -3.96 -9.73
CA THR A 300 -25.46 -3.15 -10.91
C THR A 300 -26.97 -2.96 -11.09
N VAL A 301 -27.75 -4.04 -10.99
CA VAL A 301 -29.22 -4.01 -11.04
C VAL A 301 -29.77 -3.19 -9.88
N ALA A 302 -29.25 -3.34 -8.66
CA ALA A 302 -29.63 -2.52 -7.52
C ALA A 302 -29.42 -1.01 -7.76
N ARG A 303 -28.33 -0.64 -8.45
CA ARG A 303 -28.05 0.76 -8.81
C ARG A 303 -29.05 1.29 -9.84
N ILE A 304 -29.46 0.45 -10.80
CA ILE A 304 -30.48 0.78 -11.80
C ILE A 304 -31.84 0.94 -11.11
N ASP A 305 -32.25 -0.02 -10.28
CA ASP A 305 -33.49 0.03 -9.50
C ASP A 305 -33.58 1.30 -8.66
N ARG A 306 -32.48 1.66 -7.98
CA ARG A 306 -32.39 2.92 -7.22
C ARG A 306 -32.62 4.14 -8.10
N SER A 307 -32.05 4.16 -9.31
CA SER A 307 -32.24 5.29 -10.25
C SER A 307 -33.67 5.37 -10.81
N LEU A 308 -34.37 4.24 -10.89
CA LEU A 308 -35.78 4.16 -11.29
C LEU A 308 -36.75 4.42 -10.12
N GLY A 309 -36.25 4.64 -8.90
CA GLY A 309 -37.06 4.83 -7.69
C GLY A 309 -37.59 3.54 -7.07
N LEU A 310 -37.12 2.37 -7.50
CA LEU A 310 -37.50 1.06 -6.98
C LEU A 310 -36.64 0.71 -5.75
N LEU A 311 -36.83 1.46 -4.66
CA LEU A 311 -35.89 1.48 -3.55
C LEU A 311 -35.86 0.17 -2.74
N ASP A 312 -37.01 -0.48 -2.53
CA ASP A 312 -37.08 -1.75 -1.81
C ASP A 312 -36.44 -2.91 -2.57
N PRO A 313 -36.76 -3.14 -3.87
CA PRO A 313 -36.01 -4.10 -4.69
C PRO A 313 -34.50 -3.81 -4.70
N ALA A 314 -34.11 -2.55 -4.91
CA ALA A 314 -32.70 -2.14 -4.89
C ALA A 314 -32.01 -2.54 -3.58
N ALA A 315 -32.67 -2.35 -2.44
CA ALA A 315 -32.10 -2.65 -1.13
C ALA A 315 -31.91 -4.16 -0.95
N THR A 316 -32.88 -4.97 -1.38
CA THR A 316 -32.77 -6.43 -1.33
C THR A 316 -31.62 -6.93 -2.20
N LEU A 317 -31.48 -6.42 -3.44
CA LEU A 317 -30.40 -6.82 -4.34
C LEU A 317 -29.02 -6.38 -3.83
N ALA A 318 -28.90 -5.14 -3.33
CA ALA A 318 -27.65 -4.64 -2.75
C ALA A 318 -27.25 -5.44 -1.50
N GLN A 319 -28.21 -5.80 -0.63
CA GLN A 319 -27.95 -6.63 0.54
C GLN A 319 -27.51 -8.05 0.14
N ARG A 320 -28.14 -8.67 -0.87
CA ARG A 320 -27.75 -9.98 -1.39
C ARG A 320 -26.34 -9.97 -1.97
N SER A 321 -25.99 -8.94 -2.75
CA SER A 321 -24.63 -8.74 -3.26
C SER A 321 -23.60 -8.70 -2.12
N LEU A 322 -23.88 -7.92 -1.07
CA LEU A 322 -23.03 -7.83 0.11
C LEU A 322 -22.88 -9.19 0.83
N ASP A 323 -23.98 -9.92 1.01
CA ASP A 323 -23.98 -11.21 1.71
C ASP A 323 -23.20 -12.28 0.94
N LEU A 324 -23.31 -12.30 -0.40
CA LEU A 324 -22.51 -13.16 -1.26
C LEU A 324 -21.02 -12.84 -1.13
N ARG A 325 -20.63 -11.55 -1.26
CA ARG A 325 -19.22 -11.14 -1.14
C ARG A 325 -18.65 -11.45 0.24
N ARG A 326 -19.40 -11.27 1.33
CA ARG A 326 -18.98 -11.63 2.69
C ARG A 326 -18.73 -13.13 2.90
N ARG A 327 -19.40 -14.00 2.14
CA ARG A 327 -19.19 -15.46 2.20
C ARG A 327 -17.97 -15.91 1.41
N LEU A 328 -17.67 -15.22 0.32
CA LEU A 328 -16.62 -15.62 -0.64
C LEU A 328 -15.27 -14.98 -0.36
N LEU A 329 -15.27 -13.75 0.14
CA LEU A 329 -14.08 -12.90 0.22
C LEU A 329 -13.64 -12.66 1.66
N PRO A 330 -12.34 -12.41 1.91
CA PRO A 330 -11.85 -11.95 3.20
C PRO A 330 -12.52 -10.63 3.61
N SER A 331 -12.72 -10.43 4.93
CA SER A 331 -13.46 -9.26 5.46
C SER A 331 -12.90 -7.89 5.09
N GLY A 332 -11.61 -7.80 4.74
CA GLY A 332 -10.95 -6.58 4.29
C GLY A 332 -10.97 -6.37 2.77
N ASP A 333 -11.67 -7.18 1.99
CA ASP A 333 -11.70 -7.05 0.53
C ASP A 333 -12.45 -5.79 0.09
N ALA A 334 -11.86 -5.04 -0.86
CA ALA A 334 -12.42 -3.81 -1.38
C ALA A 334 -13.82 -3.99 -2.01
N ALA A 335 -14.12 -5.17 -2.56
CA ALA A 335 -15.44 -5.48 -3.10
C ALA A 335 -16.53 -5.48 -2.02
N ILE A 336 -16.21 -5.89 -0.79
CA ILE A 336 -17.15 -5.76 0.35
C ILE A 336 -17.40 -4.29 0.65
N GLY A 337 -16.35 -3.46 0.64
CA GLY A 337 -16.46 -2.00 0.79
C GLY A 337 -17.37 -1.36 -0.26
N ARG A 338 -17.23 -1.75 -1.53
CA ARG A 338 -18.11 -1.26 -2.61
C ARG A 338 -19.57 -1.69 -2.44
N SER A 339 -19.84 -2.95 -2.05
CA SER A 339 -21.22 -3.40 -1.75
C SER A 339 -21.83 -2.65 -0.57
N LEU A 340 -21.04 -2.38 0.48
CA LEU A 340 -21.49 -1.58 1.63
C LEU A 340 -21.85 -0.16 1.20
N ALA A 341 -21.04 0.47 0.36
CA ALA A 341 -21.32 1.80 -0.16
C ALA A 341 -22.60 1.81 -1.01
N ALA A 342 -22.76 0.84 -1.91
CA ALA A 342 -23.97 0.71 -2.73
C ALA A 342 -25.23 0.51 -1.88
N LEU A 343 -25.19 -0.35 -0.86
CA LEU A 343 -26.30 -0.53 0.07
C LEU A 343 -26.58 0.74 0.88
N GLY A 344 -25.53 1.43 1.34
CA GLY A 344 -25.66 2.71 2.04
C GLY A 344 -26.34 3.78 1.21
N ALA A 345 -25.97 3.91 -0.07
CA ALA A 345 -26.62 4.85 -1.00
C ALA A 345 -28.11 4.52 -1.24
N VAL A 346 -28.48 3.22 -1.27
CA VAL A 346 -29.88 2.80 -1.34
C VAL A 346 -30.64 3.15 -0.05
N ARG A 347 -30.06 2.86 1.13
CA ARG A 347 -30.66 3.19 2.42
C ARG A 347 -30.86 4.71 2.59
N MET A 348 -29.91 5.50 2.12
CA MET A 348 -30.05 6.97 2.08
C MET A 348 -31.23 7.38 1.20
N SER A 349 -31.36 6.77 0.01
CA SER A 349 -32.48 7.06 -0.90
C SER A 349 -33.84 6.66 -0.30
N GLN A 350 -33.87 5.67 0.59
CA GLN A 350 -35.06 5.28 1.38
C GLN A 350 -35.35 6.20 2.58
N GLY A 351 -34.53 7.22 2.83
CA GLY A 351 -34.65 8.07 4.03
C GLY A 351 -34.16 7.41 5.33
N LYS A 352 -33.57 6.21 5.26
CA LYS A 352 -33.04 5.49 6.42
C LYS A 352 -31.61 5.96 6.74
N LEU A 353 -31.50 7.20 7.20
CA LEU A 353 -30.22 7.90 7.35
C LEU A 353 -29.25 7.21 8.33
N GLU A 354 -29.74 6.65 9.43
CA GLU A 354 -28.91 5.94 10.43
C GLU A 354 -28.33 4.65 9.85
N GLU A 355 -29.14 3.89 9.10
CA GLU A 355 -28.65 2.70 8.39
C GLU A 355 -27.64 3.09 7.32
N ALA A 356 -27.92 4.14 6.55
CA ALA A 356 -27.03 4.64 5.51
C ALA A 356 -25.66 5.06 6.08
N GLU A 357 -25.67 5.87 7.14
CA GLU A 357 -24.48 6.32 7.86
C GLU A 357 -23.63 5.13 8.32
N LYS A 358 -24.26 4.14 8.96
CA LYS A 358 -23.56 2.94 9.42
C LYS A 358 -22.91 2.18 8.26
N ARG A 359 -23.64 1.92 7.18
CA ARG A 359 -23.12 1.14 6.03
C ARG A 359 -22.02 1.89 5.29
N LEU A 360 -22.17 3.19 5.09
CA LEU A 360 -21.17 4.03 4.43
C LEU A 360 -19.91 4.20 5.31
N GLY A 361 -20.07 4.33 6.63
CA GLY A 361 -18.95 4.31 7.57
C GLY A 361 -18.15 3.01 7.51
N GLU A 362 -18.84 1.86 7.54
CA GLU A 362 -18.20 0.54 7.33
C GLU A 362 -17.50 0.47 5.96
N ALA A 363 -18.13 0.98 4.90
CA ALA A 363 -17.56 1.01 3.55
C ALA A 363 -16.25 1.80 3.49
N ILE A 364 -16.23 3.00 4.08
CA ILE A 364 -15.06 3.88 4.11
C ILE A 364 -13.90 3.20 4.83
N VAL A 365 -14.16 2.55 5.98
CA VAL A 365 -13.12 1.82 6.73
C VAL A 365 -12.49 0.70 5.90
N VAL A 366 -13.32 -0.12 5.24
CA VAL A 366 -12.84 -1.22 4.41
C VAL A 366 -12.07 -0.70 3.19
N LEU A 367 -12.61 0.30 2.49
CA LEU A 367 -11.98 0.86 1.28
C LEU A 367 -10.68 1.59 1.61
N GLN A 368 -10.61 2.32 2.72
CA GLN A 368 -9.39 3.01 3.14
C GLN A 368 -8.26 2.05 3.53
N ALA A 369 -8.59 0.85 4.03
CA ALA A 369 -7.61 -0.17 4.36
C ALA A 369 -7.14 -0.99 3.14
N SER A 370 -7.99 -1.13 2.13
CA SER A 370 -7.78 -2.05 0.99
C SER A 370 -7.38 -1.38 -0.31
N GLU A 371 -7.66 -0.08 -0.47
CA GLU A 371 -7.41 0.67 -1.69
C GLU A 371 -6.47 1.86 -1.45
N PRO A 372 -5.75 2.34 -2.48
CA PRO A 372 -4.89 3.51 -2.35
C PRO A 372 -5.70 4.77 -1.98
N PRO A 373 -5.10 5.77 -1.31
CA PRO A 373 -5.80 7.00 -0.89
C PRO A 373 -6.50 7.75 -2.03
N GLY A 374 -5.99 7.65 -3.25
CA GLY A 374 -6.59 8.24 -4.46
C GLY A 374 -7.67 7.40 -5.14
N SER A 375 -8.21 6.38 -4.48
CA SER A 375 -9.26 5.55 -5.09
C SER A 375 -10.57 6.33 -5.27
N LEU A 376 -11.12 6.27 -6.48
CA LEU A 376 -12.43 6.83 -6.80
C LEU A 376 -13.56 6.12 -6.05
N ALA A 377 -13.43 4.83 -5.72
CA ALA A 377 -14.46 4.12 -4.97
C ALA A 377 -14.56 4.66 -3.53
N LEU A 378 -13.41 4.92 -2.90
CA LEU A 378 -13.35 5.57 -1.58
C LEU A 378 -13.89 7.00 -1.64
N ALA A 379 -13.52 7.78 -2.67
CA ALA A 379 -14.02 9.14 -2.84
C ALA A 379 -15.56 9.18 -3.00
N ARG A 380 -16.13 8.27 -3.80
CA ARG A 380 -17.59 8.16 -3.96
C ARG A 380 -18.30 7.76 -2.67
N ALA A 381 -17.77 6.78 -1.93
CA ALA A 381 -18.33 6.39 -0.63
C ALA A 381 -18.30 7.55 0.38
N ARG A 382 -17.24 8.37 0.37
CA ARG A 382 -17.14 9.58 1.18
C ARG A 382 -18.13 10.66 0.76
N SER A 383 -18.37 10.85 -0.54
CA SER A 383 -19.38 11.81 -1.03
C SER A 383 -20.80 11.39 -0.64
N ASP A 384 -21.12 10.10 -0.73
CA ASP A 384 -22.40 9.57 -0.25
C ASP A 384 -22.53 9.75 1.27
N TYR A 385 -21.44 9.57 2.04
CA TYR A 385 -21.44 9.84 3.48
C TYR A 385 -21.60 11.34 3.79
N ALA A 386 -20.98 12.22 3.01
CA ALA A 386 -21.14 13.68 3.14
C ALA A 386 -22.60 14.10 2.93
N GLN A 387 -23.30 13.48 1.96
CA GLN A 387 -24.74 13.69 1.79
C GLN A 387 -25.54 13.22 3.01
N VAL A 388 -25.19 12.09 3.63
CA VAL A 388 -25.86 11.67 4.88
C VAL A 388 -25.64 12.68 6.01
N LEU A 389 -24.42 13.20 6.17
CA LEU A 389 -24.12 14.25 7.16
C LEU A 389 -24.94 15.52 6.90
N PHE A 390 -25.05 15.92 5.63
CA PHE A 390 -25.87 17.04 5.20
C PHE A 390 -27.34 16.86 5.61
N TRP A 391 -27.95 15.71 5.30
CA TRP A 391 -29.34 15.42 5.68
C TRP A 391 -29.55 15.34 7.20
N LYS A 392 -28.50 15.06 7.97
CA LYS A 392 -28.51 15.07 9.44
C LYS A 392 -28.20 16.45 10.04
N GLY A 393 -27.94 17.47 9.22
CA GLY A 393 -27.63 18.83 9.65
C GLY A 393 -26.16 19.09 10.04
N ASP A 394 -25.26 18.10 9.93
CA ASP A 394 -23.82 18.32 10.12
C ASP A 394 -23.20 18.91 8.84
N LEU A 395 -23.50 20.18 8.59
CA LEU A 395 -23.01 20.90 7.42
C LEU A 395 -21.48 20.98 7.41
N ALA A 396 -20.86 21.26 8.57
CA ALA A 396 -19.41 21.40 8.70
C ALA A 396 -18.67 20.10 8.36
N GLY A 397 -19.16 18.96 8.87
CA GLY A 397 -18.65 17.65 8.52
C GLY A 397 -18.85 17.32 7.04
N ALA A 398 -20.03 17.62 6.49
CA ALA A 398 -20.34 17.42 5.09
C ALA A 398 -19.42 18.24 4.15
N GLU A 399 -19.21 19.53 4.41
CA GLU A 399 -18.34 20.40 3.61
C GLU A 399 -16.89 19.90 3.64
N LYS A 400 -16.37 19.61 4.83
CA LYS A 400 -15.00 19.11 4.97
C LYS A 400 -14.79 17.86 4.11
N LEU A 401 -15.71 16.90 4.20
CA LEU A 401 -15.59 15.65 3.48
C LEU A 401 -15.75 15.84 1.97
N GLU A 402 -16.72 16.65 1.53
CA GLU A 402 -16.93 16.91 0.10
C GLU A 402 -15.75 17.70 -0.53
N ARG A 403 -15.06 18.56 0.24
CA ARG A 403 -13.80 19.18 -0.20
C ARG A 403 -12.67 18.16 -0.39
N GLU A 404 -12.52 17.22 0.55
CA GLU A 404 -11.53 16.14 0.40
C GLU A 404 -11.84 15.25 -0.82
N VAL A 405 -13.12 14.96 -1.06
CA VAL A 405 -13.60 14.24 -2.26
C VAL A 405 -13.28 15.01 -3.53
N TYR A 406 -13.66 16.29 -3.58
CA TYR A 406 -13.38 17.18 -4.71
C TYR A 406 -11.89 17.20 -5.05
N GLU A 407 -11.03 17.37 -4.05
CA GLU A 407 -9.59 17.40 -4.23
C GLU A 407 -9.03 16.07 -4.74
N THR A 408 -9.51 14.95 -4.18
CA THR A 408 -9.12 13.61 -4.63
C THR A 408 -9.48 13.39 -6.09
N ILE A 409 -10.73 13.69 -6.47
CA ILE A 409 -11.24 13.48 -7.84
C ILE A 409 -10.55 14.43 -8.82
N ARG A 410 -10.34 15.69 -8.42
CA ARG A 410 -9.57 16.67 -9.20
C ARG A 410 -8.15 16.18 -9.50
N MET A 411 -7.44 15.65 -8.51
CA MET A 411 -6.07 15.16 -8.70
C MET A 411 -6.02 13.92 -9.61
N VAL A 412 -7.01 13.04 -9.53
CA VAL A 412 -7.04 11.76 -10.26
C VAL A 412 -7.55 11.93 -11.70
N LEU A 413 -8.60 12.73 -11.90
CA LEU A 413 -9.30 12.87 -13.19
C LEU A 413 -9.06 14.21 -13.89
N GLY A 414 -8.59 15.22 -13.15
CA GLY A 414 -8.36 16.58 -13.64
C GLY A 414 -9.54 17.53 -13.41
N GLU A 415 -9.25 18.84 -13.46
CA GLU A 415 -10.23 19.93 -13.27
C GLU A 415 -11.37 19.89 -14.30
N GLU A 416 -11.03 19.51 -15.55
CA GLU A 416 -11.92 19.52 -16.71
C GLU A 416 -12.73 18.22 -16.87
N HIS A 417 -12.75 17.36 -15.85
CA HIS A 417 -13.51 16.12 -15.87
C HIS A 417 -14.95 16.32 -15.37
N VAL A 418 -15.90 15.59 -15.97
CA VAL A 418 -17.33 15.68 -15.64
C VAL A 418 -17.60 15.37 -14.17
N GLU A 419 -16.96 14.34 -13.63
CA GLU A 419 -17.10 13.95 -12.21
C GLU A 419 -16.57 15.06 -11.28
N THR A 420 -15.45 15.71 -11.60
CA THR A 420 -14.94 16.86 -10.85
C THR A 420 -15.96 18.00 -10.81
N ALA A 421 -16.57 18.32 -11.96
CA ALA A 421 -17.61 19.34 -12.05
C ALA A 421 -18.89 18.98 -11.25
N VAL A 422 -19.23 17.70 -11.16
CA VAL A 422 -20.35 17.22 -10.33
C VAL A 422 -20.06 17.49 -8.85
N HIS A 423 -18.85 17.23 -8.37
CA HIS A 423 -18.46 17.50 -6.98
C HIS A 423 -18.32 19.01 -6.69
N MET A 424 -17.92 19.83 -7.67
CA MET A 424 -18.00 21.30 -7.52
C MET A 424 -19.45 21.75 -7.29
N ARG A 425 -20.42 21.21 -8.04
CA ARG A 425 -21.84 21.53 -7.85
C ARG A 425 -22.34 21.09 -6.47
N ASN A 426 -21.96 19.90 -6.02
CA ASN A 426 -22.34 19.42 -4.69
C ASN A 426 -21.77 20.31 -3.58
N LEU A 427 -20.50 20.72 -3.71
CA LEU A 427 -19.90 21.70 -2.79
C LEU A 427 -20.66 23.04 -2.83
N GLY A 428 -21.13 23.47 -4.00
CA GLY A 428 -21.99 24.65 -4.14
C GLY A 428 -23.26 24.58 -3.29
N VAL A 429 -23.92 23.41 -3.24
CA VAL A 429 -25.11 23.17 -2.39
C VAL A 429 -24.76 23.31 -0.91
N LEU A 430 -23.65 22.71 -0.48
CA LEU A 430 -23.22 22.78 0.92
C LEU A 430 -22.86 24.22 1.33
N LEU A 431 -22.19 24.97 0.45
CA LEU A 431 -21.84 26.37 0.68
C LEU A 431 -23.07 27.27 0.75
N GLU A 432 -24.07 27.00 -0.08
CA GLU A 432 -25.35 27.69 -0.06
C GLU A 432 -26.08 27.51 1.29
N ASP A 433 -26.12 26.29 1.83
CA ASP A 433 -26.76 26.02 3.12
C ASP A 433 -25.97 26.56 4.32
N MET A 434 -24.67 26.82 4.14
CA MET A 434 -23.83 27.56 5.10
C MET A 434 -23.90 29.08 4.93
N ASP A 435 -24.78 29.61 4.08
CA ASP A 435 -24.90 31.03 3.76
C ASP A 435 -23.65 31.66 3.10
N ARG A 436 -22.75 30.84 2.55
CA ARG A 436 -21.55 31.26 1.81
C ARG A 436 -21.86 31.44 0.33
N LEU A 437 -22.82 32.33 0.06
CA LEU A 437 -23.52 32.40 -1.22
C LEU A 437 -22.61 32.78 -2.41
N ASP A 438 -21.55 33.57 -2.21
CA ASP A 438 -20.61 33.94 -3.28
C ASP A 438 -19.74 32.77 -3.73
N GLU A 439 -19.27 31.97 -2.78
CA GLU A 439 -18.50 30.76 -3.08
C GLU A 439 -19.37 29.71 -3.77
N ALA A 440 -20.63 29.58 -3.33
CA ALA A 440 -21.62 28.72 -3.97
C ALA A 440 -21.86 29.12 -5.44
N GLU A 441 -22.06 30.42 -5.71
CA GLU A 441 -22.22 30.94 -7.05
C GLU A 441 -20.99 30.65 -7.93
N GLN A 442 -19.78 30.83 -7.41
CA GLN A 442 -18.55 30.50 -8.13
C GLN A 442 -18.47 29.00 -8.45
N ALA A 443 -18.82 28.14 -7.50
CA ALA A 443 -18.80 26.70 -7.67
C ALA A 443 -19.79 26.23 -8.75
N TYR A 444 -21.03 26.76 -8.74
CA TYR A 444 -22.02 26.48 -9.77
C TYR A 444 -21.57 26.93 -11.16
N ARG A 445 -21.04 28.16 -11.29
CA ARG A 445 -20.58 28.68 -12.59
C ARG A 445 -19.43 27.87 -13.17
N LYS A 446 -18.44 27.49 -12.35
CA LYS A 446 -17.33 26.62 -12.79
C LYS A 446 -17.84 25.24 -13.22
N SER A 447 -18.71 24.63 -12.42
CA SER A 447 -19.34 23.35 -12.74
C SER A 447 -20.08 23.40 -14.08
N GLN A 448 -20.93 24.40 -14.28
CA GLN A 448 -21.70 24.58 -15.51
C GLN A 448 -20.79 24.75 -16.74
N ALA A 449 -19.74 25.56 -16.63
CA ALA A 449 -18.80 25.78 -17.73
C ALA A 449 -18.07 24.50 -18.17
N VAL A 450 -17.72 23.61 -17.23
CA VAL A 450 -17.13 22.30 -17.57
C VAL A 450 -18.17 21.36 -18.17
N LEU A 451 -19.35 21.25 -17.53
CA LEU A 451 -20.43 20.37 -17.99
C LEU A 451 -20.92 20.73 -19.39
N GLU A 452 -21.09 22.03 -19.68
CA GLU A 452 -21.52 22.51 -20.99
C GLU A 452 -20.48 22.18 -22.07
N ARG A 453 -19.19 22.42 -21.83
CA ARG A 453 -18.11 22.10 -22.78
C ARG A 453 -17.98 20.59 -23.04
N ARG A 454 -18.20 19.75 -22.02
CA ARG A 454 -17.98 18.29 -22.10
C ARG A 454 -19.19 17.50 -22.58
N LEU A 455 -20.39 17.94 -22.22
CA LEU A 455 -21.63 17.19 -22.42
C LEU A 455 -22.63 17.91 -23.32
N GLY A 456 -22.44 19.20 -23.58
CA GLY A 456 -23.36 20.04 -24.34
C GLY A 456 -24.50 20.62 -23.50
N ALA A 457 -25.23 21.56 -24.11
CA ALA A 457 -26.27 22.38 -23.45
C ALA A 457 -27.56 21.65 -23.06
N ASP A 458 -27.76 20.42 -23.56
CA ASP A 458 -28.97 19.61 -23.32
C ASP A 458 -28.73 18.41 -22.39
N HIS A 459 -27.59 18.35 -21.69
CA HIS A 459 -27.29 17.23 -20.82
C HIS A 459 -27.98 17.37 -19.44
N VAL A 460 -28.51 16.26 -18.93
CA VAL A 460 -29.28 16.22 -17.66
C VAL A 460 -28.45 16.69 -16.45
N SER A 461 -27.15 16.38 -16.41
CA SER A 461 -26.24 16.86 -15.35
C SER A 461 -26.09 18.39 -15.34
N LEU A 462 -26.07 19.02 -16.53
CA LEU A 462 -26.04 20.48 -16.63
C LEU A 462 -27.38 21.07 -16.18
N ALA A 463 -28.50 20.44 -16.57
CA ALA A 463 -29.83 20.82 -16.08
C ALA A 463 -29.94 20.77 -14.54
N GLN A 464 -29.38 19.74 -13.88
CA GLN A 464 -29.30 19.73 -12.40
C GLN A 464 -28.52 20.93 -11.85
N SER A 465 -27.42 21.31 -12.51
CA SER A 465 -26.63 22.47 -12.08
C SER A 465 -27.39 23.78 -12.27
N TYR A 466 -28.17 23.93 -13.36
CA TYR A 466 -29.06 25.07 -13.55
C TYR A 466 -30.14 25.14 -12.48
N LEU A 467 -30.74 24.00 -12.12
CA LEU A 467 -31.77 23.93 -11.08
C LEU A 467 -31.22 24.41 -9.72
N ASN A 468 -30.06 23.90 -9.30
CA ASN A 468 -29.45 24.29 -8.04
C ASN A 468 -29.01 25.76 -8.05
N TYR A 469 -28.42 26.23 -9.15
CA TYR A 469 -28.04 27.64 -9.25
C TYR A 469 -29.26 28.58 -9.26
N ALA A 470 -30.40 28.15 -9.81
CA ALA A 470 -31.63 28.92 -9.77
C ALA A 470 -32.16 29.09 -8.33
N VAL A 471 -32.06 28.06 -7.49
CA VAL A 471 -32.40 28.13 -6.05
C VAL A 471 -31.53 29.17 -5.35
N LEU A 472 -30.21 29.16 -5.59
CA LEU A 472 -29.30 30.17 -5.03
C LEU A 472 -29.68 31.60 -5.47
N LEU A 473 -30.04 31.78 -6.74
CA LEU A 473 -30.44 33.08 -7.28
C LEU A 473 -31.76 33.58 -6.67
N ASP A 474 -32.72 32.68 -6.45
CA ASP A 474 -33.97 32.99 -5.76
C ASP A 474 -33.72 33.43 -4.30
N ARG A 475 -32.87 32.71 -3.57
CA ARG A 475 -32.44 33.09 -2.21
C ARG A 475 -31.76 34.47 -2.15
N ARG A 476 -31.07 34.87 -3.23
CA ARG A 476 -30.47 36.21 -3.39
C ARG A 476 -31.45 37.28 -3.87
N GLY A 477 -32.72 36.96 -4.08
CA GLY A 477 -33.72 37.88 -4.64
C GLY A 477 -33.50 38.22 -6.12
N ARG A 478 -32.62 37.50 -6.84
CA ARG A 478 -32.34 37.68 -8.26
C ARG A 478 -33.36 36.92 -9.12
N VAL A 479 -34.64 37.23 -8.89
CA VAL A 479 -35.81 36.52 -9.45
C VAL A 479 -35.77 36.44 -10.97
N SER A 480 -35.43 37.54 -11.66
CA SER A 480 -35.36 37.62 -13.12
C SER A 480 -34.28 36.71 -13.73
N GLU A 481 -33.26 36.34 -12.95
CA GLU A 481 -32.20 35.43 -13.38
C GLU A 481 -32.49 33.97 -13.01
N ALA A 482 -33.27 33.74 -11.95
CA ALA A 482 -33.64 32.41 -11.47
C ALA A 482 -34.64 31.72 -12.41
N GLU A 483 -35.73 32.40 -12.77
CA GLU A 483 -36.83 31.85 -13.59
C GLU A 483 -36.35 31.21 -14.92
N PRO A 484 -35.52 31.84 -15.76
CA PRO A 484 -35.07 31.22 -17.01
C PRO A 484 -34.22 29.95 -16.78
N ARG A 485 -33.46 29.87 -15.68
CA ARG A 485 -32.65 28.69 -15.35
C ARG A 485 -33.50 27.53 -14.85
N TYR A 486 -34.50 27.83 -14.03
CA TYR A 486 -35.54 26.90 -13.63
C TYR A 486 -36.23 26.28 -14.85
N MET A 487 -36.73 27.12 -15.75
CA MET A 487 -37.42 26.67 -16.97
C MET A 487 -36.51 25.87 -17.89
N ARG A 488 -35.24 26.28 -18.04
CA ARG A 488 -34.27 25.53 -18.84
C ARG A 488 -33.98 24.14 -18.27
N SER A 489 -33.87 24.01 -16.94
CA SER A 489 -33.72 22.70 -16.31
C SER A 489 -34.93 21.79 -16.57
N LEU A 490 -36.14 22.34 -16.40
CA LEU A 490 -37.38 21.59 -16.62
C LEU A 490 -37.50 21.13 -18.07
N GLU A 491 -37.24 22.02 -19.03
CA GLU A 491 -37.27 21.71 -20.46
C GLU A 491 -36.32 20.55 -20.80
N VAL A 492 -35.04 20.65 -20.41
CA VAL A 492 -34.04 19.61 -20.71
C VAL A 492 -34.43 18.28 -20.07
N ARG A 493 -34.86 18.27 -18.81
CA ARG A 493 -35.26 17.04 -18.12
C ARG A 493 -36.51 16.42 -18.72
N ARG A 494 -37.53 17.22 -19.02
CA ARG A 494 -38.75 16.74 -19.65
C ARG A 494 -38.47 16.14 -21.03
N ASN A 495 -37.61 16.77 -21.83
CA ASN A 495 -37.24 16.29 -23.16
C ASN A 495 -36.34 15.04 -23.13
N ARG A 496 -35.39 14.96 -22.19
CA ARG A 496 -34.38 13.88 -22.16
C ARG A 496 -34.78 12.67 -21.31
N LEU A 497 -35.49 12.90 -20.22
CA LEU A 497 -35.90 11.85 -19.27
C LEU A 497 -37.39 11.49 -19.40
N GLY A 498 -38.17 12.37 -20.01
CA GLY A 498 -39.63 12.24 -20.09
C GLY A 498 -40.35 12.92 -18.92
N SER A 499 -41.65 13.15 -19.12
CA SER A 499 -42.51 13.84 -18.14
C SER A 499 -42.77 13.01 -16.88
N ALA A 500 -42.64 11.68 -16.92
CA ALA A 500 -42.90 10.80 -15.77
C ALA A 500 -41.66 10.57 -14.87
N HIS A 501 -40.49 11.11 -15.23
CA HIS A 501 -39.25 10.82 -14.50
C HIS A 501 -39.16 11.59 -13.16
N PRO A 502 -38.69 10.97 -12.05
CA PRO A 502 -38.56 11.63 -10.75
C PRO A 502 -37.81 12.98 -10.78
N GLY A 503 -36.72 13.05 -11.55
CA GLY A 503 -35.95 14.29 -11.74
C GLY A 503 -36.74 15.43 -12.40
N THR A 504 -37.71 15.12 -13.26
CA THR A 504 -38.63 16.10 -13.84
C THR A 504 -39.60 16.59 -12.75
N GLY A 505 -40.14 15.67 -11.95
CA GLY A 505 -40.97 15.97 -10.77
C GLY A 505 -40.29 16.89 -9.77
N GLN A 506 -39.01 16.66 -9.47
CA GLN A 506 -38.22 17.55 -8.59
C GLN A 506 -38.08 18.96 -9.15
N SER A 507 -37.91 19.09 -10.47
CA SER A 507 -37.84 20.41 -11.11
C SER A 507 -39.18 21.13 -10.99
N LEU A 508 -40.29 20.45 -11.28
CA LEU A 508 -41.64 20.98 -11.10
C LEU A 508 -41.90 21.42 -9.66
N GLN A 509 -41.50 20.60 -8.68
CA GLN A 509 -41.70 20.87 -7.26
C GLN A 509 -40.92 22.11 -6.78
N LEU A 510 -39.67 22.30 -7.23
CA LEU A 510 -38.88 23.50 -6.92
C LEU A 510 -39.35 24.75 -7.66
N ILE A 511 -39.80 24.61 -8.91
CA ILE A 511 -40.40 25.71 -9.69
C ILE A 511 -41.72 26.16 -9.06
N ALA A 512 -42.52 25.22 -8.57
CA ALA A 512 -43.75 25.53 -7.85
C ALA A 512 -43.47 26.32 -6.57
N LEU A 513 -42.44 25.93 -5.81
CA LEU A 513 -42.00 26.67 -4.62
C LEU A 513 -41.52 28.08 -4.96
N PHE A 514 -40.73 28.21 -6.03
CA PHE A 514 -40.30 29.51 -6.56
C PHE A 514 -41.50 30.41 -6.85
N PHE A 515 -42.49 29.94 -7.62
CA PHE A 515 -43.69 30.75 -7.90
C PHE A 515 -44.53 31.06 -6.67
N LEU A 516 -44.59 30.14 -5.70
CA LEU A 516 -45.27 30.38 -4.43
C LEU A 516 -44.61 31.52 -3.65
N HIS A 517 -43.28 31.59 -3.61
CA HIS A 517 -42.54 32.68 -2.97
C HIS A 517 -42.81 34.03 -3.65
N GLN A 518 -43.00 34.03 -4.97
CA GLN A 518 -43.34 35.24 -5.75
C GLN A 518 -44.84 35.61 -5.68
N GLY A 519 -45.67 34.84 -4.98
CA GLY A 519 -47.12 35.06 -4.90
C GLY A 519 -47.89 34.71 -6.18
N ARG A 520 -47.24 34.06 -7.16
CA ARG A 520 -47.85 33.58 -8.42
C ARG A 520 -48.56 32.24 -8.16
N LEU A 521 -49.66 32.30 -7.40
CA LEU A 521 -50.31 31.13 -6.82
C LEU A 521 -50.83 30.13 -7.87
N GLU A 522 -51.38 30.62 -8.99
CA GLU A 522 -51.94 29.78 -10.06
C GLU A 522 -50.86 28.92 -10.74
N GLU A 523 -49.69 29.51 -11.00
CA GLU A 523 -48.56 28.82 -11.62
C GLU A 523 -47.91 27.84 -10.65
N ALA A 524 -47.76 28.24 -9.38
CA ALA A 524 -47.30 27.35 -8.32
C ALA A 524 -48.20 26.12 -8.19
N GLU A 525 -49.51 26.32 -8.19
CA GLU A 525 -50.49 25.26 -8.05
C GLU A 525 -50.48 24.29 -9.25
N ALA A 526 -50.36 24.81 -10.48
CA ALA A 526 -50.25 24.00 -11.69
C ALA A 526 -49.03 23.06 -11.62
N HIS A 527 -47.86 23.59 -11.25
CA HIS A 527 -46.64 22.79 -11.15
C HIS A 527 -46.67 21.81 -9.97
N TYR A 528 -47.20 22.19 -8.80
CA TYR A 528 -47.37 21.24 -7.69
C TYR A 528 -48.33 20.10 -8.03
N ARG A 529 -49.44 20.37 -8.76
CA ARG A 529 -50.37 19.32 -9.18
C ARG A 529 -49.74 18.37 -10.19
N GLU A 530 -48.96 18.89 -11.14
CA GLU A 530 -48.22 18.07 -12.10
C GLU A 530 -47.20 17.16 -11.38
N ALA A 531 -46.39 17.74 -10.48
CA ALA A 531 -45.43 16.98 -9.67
C ALA A 531 -46.13 15.95 -8.78
N LEU A 532 -47.25 16.30 -8.16
CA LEU A 532 -48.04 15.40 -7.31
C LEU A 532 -48.58 14.21 -8.09
N ALA A 533 -49.14 14.43 -9.28
CA ALA A 533 -49.64 13.36 -10.14
C ALA A 533 -48.53 12.38 -10.54
N LEU A 534 -47.35 12.93 -10.89
CA LEU A 534 -46.16 12.15 -11.19
C LEU A 534 -45.72 11.30 -10.00
N PHE A 535 -45.46 11.91 -8.84
CA PHE A 535 -44.95 11.17 -7.69
C PHE A 535 -45.95 10.15 -7.15
N ARG A 536 -47.26 10.47 -7.14
CA ARG A 536 -48.30 9.50 -6.75
C ARG A 536 -48.38 8.30 -7.69
N HIS A 537 -48.08 8.48 -8.97
CA HIS A 537 -48.03 7.37 -9.92
C HIS A 537 -46.84 6.43 -9.66
N ILE A 538 -45.70 6.98 -9.23
CA ILE A 538 -44.51 6.21 -8.87
C ILE A 538 -44.75 5.44 -7.57
N ASP A 539 -45.09 6.18 -6.52
CA ASP A 539 -45.41 5.64 -5.20
C ASP A 539 -46.28 6.67 -4.44
N PRO A 540 -47.53 6.33 -4.09
CA PRO A 540 -48.40 7.20 -3.30
C PRO A 540 -47.83 7.62 -1.95
N GLU A 541 -46.90 6.83 -1.40
CA GLU A 541 -46.24 7.09 -0.11
C GLU A 541 -44.86 7.74 -0.28
N HIS A 542 -44.50 8.15 -1.49
CA HIS A 542 -43.22 8.80 -1.75
C HIS A 542 -43.11 10.13 -0.99
N PHE A 543 -41.94 10.41 -0.40
CA PHE A 543 -41.70 11.63 0.36
C PHE A 543 -42.04 12.93 -0.41
N GLU A 544 -41.72 13.00 -1.71
CA GLU A 544 -42.06 14.16 -2.56
C GLU A 544 -43.58 14.40 -2.73
N VAL A 545 -44.44 13.37 -2.53
CA VAL A 545 -45.90 13.56 -2.48
C VAL A 545 -46.26 14.48 -1.32
N GLY A 546 -45.65 14.26 -0.15
CA GLY A 546 -45.87 15.11 1.02
C GLY A 546 -45.40 16.54 0.82
N LYS A 547 -44.26 16.76 0.12
CA LYS A 547 -43.79 18.11 -0.22
C LYS A 547 -44.75 18.83 -1.18
N CYS A 548 -45.28 18.14 -2.17
CA CYS A 548 -46.26 18.72 -3.09
C CYS A 548 -47.57 19.06 -2.37
N LEU A 549 -48.08 18.16 -1.53
CA LEU A 549 -49.28 18.41 -0.72
C LEU A 549 -49.08 19.54 0.28
N ASN A 550 -47.91 19.64 0.92
CA ASN A 550 -47.58 20.77 1.79
C ASN A 550 -47.63 22.09 1.02
N GLY A 551 -47.03 22.15 -0.17
CA GLY A 551 -47.11 23.31 -1.05
C GLY A 551 -48.55 23.69 -1.43
N LEU A 552 -49.39 22.72 -1.78
CA LEU A 552 -50.81 22.94 -2.06
C LEU A 552 -51.59 23.43 -0.83
N GLY A 553 -51.27 22.92 0.36
CA GLY A 553 -51.84 23.39 1.62
C GLY A 553 -51.44 24.85 1.91
N LEU A 554 -50.20 25.23 1.65
CA LEU A 554 -49.74 26.62 1.76
C LEU A 554 -50.42 27.53 0.74
N ILE A 555 -50.68 27.08 -0.49
CA ILE A 555 -51.46 27.82 -1.49
C ILE A 555 -52.90 28.05 -1.01
N ALA A 556 -53.56 27.01 -0.47
CA ALA A 556 -54.90 27.13 0.09
C ALA A 556 -54.92 28.16 1.25
N SER A 557 -53.91 28.12 2.12
CA SER A 557 -53.72 29.09 3.20
C SER A 557 -53.57 30.53 2.67
N ARG A 558 -52.75 30.74 1.64
CA ARG A 558 -52.54 32.06 1.00
C ARG A 558 -53.82 32.60 0.34
N ARG A 559 -54.73 31.74 -0.10
CA ARG A 559 -56.06 32.11 -0.61
C ARG A 559 -57.10 32.34 0.50
N GLY A 560 -56.73 32.11 1.76
CA GLY A 560 -57.62 32.27 2.92
C GLY A 560 -58.47 31.04 3.23
N ASP A 561 -58.32 29.93 2.50
CA ASP A 561 -59.02 28.68 2.79
C ASP A 561 -58.25 27.85 3.83
N TYR A 562 -58.29 28.32 5.08
CA TYR A 562 -57.55 27.71 6.19
C TYR A 562 -58.07 26.31 6.54
N ALA A 563 -59.34 26.01 6.23
CA ALA A 563 -59.95 24.70 6.50
C ALA A 563 -59.45 23.65 5.50
N ALA A 564 -59.41 23.97 4.20
CA ALA A 564 -58.82 23.08 3.20
C ALA A 564 -57.30 22.93 3.40
N ALA A 565 -56.61 24.00 3.81
CA ALA A 565 -55.20 23.95 4.15
C ALA A 565 -54.93 23.00 5.33
N GLU A 566 -55.71 23.07 6.41
CA GLU A 566 -55.59 22.16 7.55
C GLU A 566 -55.80 20.70 7.15
N LEU A 567 -56.85 20.40 6.39
CA LEU A 567 -57.13 19.03 5.95
C LEU A 567 -55.95 18.45 5.18
N THR A 568 -55.43 19.22 4.21
CA THR A 568 -54.28 18.82 3.40
C THR A 568 -53.02 18.64 4.25
N LEU A 569 -52.77 19.54 5.21
CA LEU A 569 -51.58 19.46 6.06
C LEU A 569 -51.66 18.33 7.10
N ARG A 570 -52.87 17.88 7.50
CA ARG A 570 -53.04 16.66 8.30
C ARG A 570 -52.62 15.42 7.51
N ASP A 571 -53.00 15.33 6.24
CA ASP A 571 -52.56 14.24 5.35
C ASP A 571 -51.04 14.23 5.18
N VAL A 572 -50.44 15.42 4.99
CA VAL A 572 -48.97 15.59 4.94
C VAL A 572 -48.31 15.08 6.22
N LEU A 573 -48.82 15.49 7.39
CA LEU A 573 -48.24 15.11 8.68
C LEU A 573 -48.30 13.60 8.89
N ALA A 574 -49.44 12.96 8.56
CA ALA A 574 -49.59 11.51 8.62
C ALA A 574 -48.62 10.78 7.68
N LEU A 575 -48.46 11.28 6.45
CA LEU A 575 -47.51 10.73 5.48
C LEU A 575 -46.06 10.87 5.96
N PHE A 576 -45.64 12.05 6.41
CA PHE A 576 -44.29 12.26 6.93
C PHE A 576 -44.02 11.47 8.21
N HIS A 577 -45.01 11.29 9.09
CA HIS A 577 -44.86 10.40 10.24
C HIS A 577 -44.56 8.95 9.79
N LYS A 578 -45.30 8.47 8.79
CA LYS A 578 -45.13 7.10 8.27
C LYS A 578 -43.78 6.91 7.57
N VAL A 579 -43.37 7.87 6.74
CA VAL A 579 -42.22 7.72 5.82
C VAL A 579 -40.90 8.15 6.46
N LEU A 580 -40.91 9.23 7.25
CA LEU A 580 -39.70 9.82 7.83
C LEU A 580 -39.61 9.61 9.35
N GLY A 581 -40.75 9.50 10.03
CA GLY A 581 -40.82 9.54 11.48
C GLY A 581 -40.53 10.93 12.07
N GLU A 582 -40.55 11.00 13.40
CA GLU A 582 -40.45 12.28 14.14
C GLU A 582 -39.03 12.80 14.34
N GLN A 583 -38.02 12.07 13.86
CA GLN A 583 -36.63 12.53 13.91
C GLN A 583 -36.27 13.44 12.74
N HIS A 584 -37.10 13.48 11.69
CA HIS A 584 -36.83 14.31 10.53
C HIS A 584 -37.42 15.72 10.69
N PRO A 585 -36.65 16.79 10.43
CA PRO A 585 -37.15 18.17 10.49
C PRO A 585 -38.42 18.46 9.68
N PHE A 586 -38.63 17.84 8.51
CA PHE A 586 -39.82 18.04 7.67
C PHE A 586 -41.13 17.62 8.34
N TYR A 587 -41.11 16.61 9.22
CA TYR A 587 -42.30 16.27 10.02
C TYR A 587 -42.72 17.45 10.91
N TRP A 588 -41.76 18.06 11.60
CA TRP A 588 -42.02 19.19 12.49
C TRP A 588 -42.33 20.49 11.73
N GLN A 589 -41.73 20.72 10.55
CA GLN A 589 -42.12 21.82 9.67
C GLN A 589 -43.58 21.69 9.22
N ALA A 590 -44.01 20.49 8.79
CA ALA A 590 -45.41 20.24 8.43
C ALA A 590 -46.36 20.45 9.63
N LYS A 591 -45.96 20.01 10.83
CA LYS A 591 -46.72 20.24 12.07
C LYS A 591 -46.82 21.74 12.41
N GLY A 592 -45.75 22.51 12.21
CA GLY A 592 -45.75 23.96 12.37
C GLY A 592 -46.66 24.67 11.38
N ASN A 593 -46.67 24.24 10.11
CA ASN A 593 -47.59 24.74 9.09
C ASN A 593 -49.05 24.43 9.44
N LEU A 594 -49.33 23.21 9.92
CA LEU A 594 -50.65 22.80 10.39
C LEU A 594 -51.11 23.65 11.58
N ALA A 595 -50.25 23.82 12.59
CA ALA A 595 -50.53 24.64 13.77
C ALA A 595 -50.83 26.10 13.40
N ARG A 596 -50.16 26.63 12.38
CA ARG A 596 -50.48 27.96 11.83
C ARG A 596 -51.90 28.02 11.27
N GLN A 597 -52.37 27.00 10.55
CA GLN A 597 -53.75 26.99 10.04
C GLN A 597 -54.77 26.92 11.17
N ILE A 598 -54.49 26.12 12.20
CA ILE A 598 -55.33 26.03 13.41
C ILE A 598 -55.41 27.40 14.11
N ALA A 599 -54.29 28.14 14.18
CA ALA A 599 -54.25 29.50 14.73
C ALA A 599 -55.11 30.48 13.91
N LEU A 600 -54.99 30.45 12.58
CA LEU A 600 -55.75 31.32 11.67
C LEU A 600 -57.26 31.04 11.70
N GLN A 601 -57.67 29.84 12.09
CA GLN A 601 -59.07 29.50 12.37
C GLN A 601 -59.55 29.87 13.79
N GLY A 602 -58.68 30.47 14.62
CA GLY A 602 -59.04 30.97 15.95
C GLY A 602 -58.96 29.96 17.11
N ARG A 603 -58.51 28.73 16.84
CA ARG A 603 -58.21 27.69 17.85
C ARG A 603 -56.82 27.91 18.46
N LEU A 604 -56.66 29.04 19.13
CA LEU A 604 -55.35 29.56 19.51
C LEU A 604 -54.62 28.74 20.59
N ASP A 605 -55.34 28.13 21.54
CA ASP A 605 -54.71 27.32 22.60
C ASP A 605 -54.10 26.03 22.04
N GLU A 606 -54.82 25.35 21.13
CA GLU A 606 -54.33 24.18 20.40
C GLU A 606 -53.11 24.53 19.56
N ALA A 607 -53.18 25.63 18.81
CA ALA A 607 -52.07 26.09 17.99
C ALA A 607 -50.84 26.48 18.82
N LEU A 608 -51.02 27.18 19.95
CA LEU A 608 -49.93 27.58 20.82
C LEU A 608 -49.19 26.38 21.41
N ALA A 609 -49.94 25.37 21.88
CA ALA A 609 -49.35 24.14 22.38
C ALA A 609 -48.51 23.44 21.28
N ALA A 610 -49.07 23.32 20.08
CA ALA A 610 -48.38 22.70 18.95
C ALA A 610 -47.14 23.48 18.49
N GLN A 611 -47.18 24.82 18.43
CA GLN A 611 -46.02 25.62 18.04
C GLN A 611 -44.88 25.56 19.07
N ARG A 612 -45.19 25.49 20.37
CA ARG A 612 -44.18 25.30 21.42
C ARG A 612 -43.48 23.95 21.28
N GLU A 613 -44.25 22.90 21.06
CA GLU A 613 -43.73 21.56 20.83
C GLU A 613 -42.85 21.52 19.56
N VAL A 614 -43.30 22.14 18.46
CA VAL A 614 -42.52 22.25 17.22
C VAL A 614 -41.19 22.95 17.45
N LEU A 615 -41.18 24.10 18.15
CA LEU A 615 -39.96 24.84 18.45
C LEU A 615 -38.98 24.01 19.28
N GLU A 616 -39.44 23.41 20.37
CA GLU A 616 -38.61 22.57 21.25
C GLU A 616 -37.94 21.44 20.46
N ARG A 617 -38.69 20.77 19.58
CA ARG A 617 -38.20 19.61 18.84
C ARG A 617 -37.27 20.02 17.68
N ILE A 618 -37.62 21.06 16.93
CA ILE A 618 -36.76 21.58 15.85
C ILE A 618 -35.42 22.09 16.40
N GLU A 619 -35.43 22.77 17.56
CA GLU A 619 -34.21 23.29 18.18
C GLU A 619 -33.27 22.16 18.62
N VAL A 620 -33.81 21.06 19.14
CA VAL A 620 -33.02 19.85 19.46
C VAL A 620 -32.47 19.18 18.18
N LEU A 621 -33.26 19.11 17.11
CA LEU A 621 -32.88 18.39 15.89
C LEU A 621 -31.90 19.15 15.00
N THR A 622 -32.05 20.46 14.90
CA THR A 622 -31.32 21.30 13.93
C THR A 622 -30.38 22.32 14.58
N GLY A 623 -30.46 22.47 15.89
CA GLY A 623 -29.70 23.48 16.63
C GLY A 623 -30.42 24.83 16.72
N SER A 624 -30.05 25.61 17.72
CA SER A 624 -30.71 26.88 18.07
C SER A 624 -30.53 28.00 17.06
N GLU A 625 -29.50 27.91 16.21
CA GLU A 625 -29.12 28.93 15.21
C GLU A 625 -29.56 28.55 13.79
N SER A 626 -30.24 27.42 13.59
CA SER A 626 -30.70 27.00 12.26
C SER A 626 -31.81 27.90 11.72
N ALA A 627 -31.93 27.93 10.38
CA ALA A 627 -33.02 28.63 9.70
C ALA A 627 -34.39 28.02 10.07
N GLU A 628 -34.46 26.71 10.27
CA GLU A 628 -35.66 25.99 10.69
C GLU A 628 -36.11 26.42 12.09
N THR A 629 -35.17 26.58 13.02
CA THR A 629 -35.48 27.06 14.37
C THR A 629 -35.96 28.51 14.33
N ALA A 630 -35.35 29.37 13.50
CA ALA A 630 -35.81 30.74 13.31
C ALA A 630 -37.26 30.79 12.79
N ASP A 631 -37.58 30.00 11.76
CA ASP A 631 -38.92 29.91 11.18
C ASP A 631 -39.96 29.32 12.18
N ALA A 632 -39.56 28.37 13.03
CA ALA A 632 -40.41 27.89 14.13
C ALA A 632 -40.68 28.98 15.18
N ARG A 633 -39.67 29.80 15.53
CA ARG A 633 -39.85 30.95 16.44
C ARG A 633 -40.79 32.00 15.84
N ASP A 634 -40.68 32.29 14.55
CA ASP A 634 -41.54 33.24 13.86
C ASP A 634 -43.01 32.80 13.86
N ARG A 635 -43.28 31.51 13.59
CA ARG A 635 -44.64 30.95 13.67
C ARG A 635 -45.22 30.99 15.09
N LEU A 636 -44.39 30.72 16.10
CA LEU A 636 -44.80 30.84 17.50
C LEU A 636 -45.13 32.30 17.85
N ALA A 637 -44.31 33.25 17.41
CA ALA A 637 -44.53 34.68 17.60
C ALA A 637 -45.83 35.15 16.91
N GLU A 638 -46.08 34.71 15.67
CA GLU A 638 -47.33 34.98 14.95
C GLU A 638 -48.56 34.50 15.75
N THR A 639 -48.49 33.29 16.30
CA THR A 639 -49.59 32.72 17.11
C THR A 639 -49.82 33.52 18.40
N LEU A 640 -48.75 33.94 19.09
CA LEU A 640 -48.83 34.78 20.28
C LEU A 640 -49.44 36.16 19.98
N LEU A 641 -49.10 36.75 18.82
CA LEU A 641 -49.69 38.02 18.37
C LEU A 641 -51.20 37.88 18.10
N LEU A 642 -51.63 36.78 17.50
CA LEU A 642 -53.06 36.49 17.30
C LEU A 642 -53.81 36.37 18.65
N ILE A 643 -53.21 35.73 19.65
CA ILE A 643 -53.76 35.65 21.02
C ILE A 643 -53.90 37.04 21.63
N GLN A 644 -52.86 37.87 21.53
CA GLN A 644 -52.89 39.23 22.06
C GLN A 644 -53.97 40.09 21.39
N LYS A 645 -54.16 39.97 20.07
CA LYS A 645 -55.22 40.67 19.32
C LYS A 645 -56.61 40.21 19.77
N LYS A 646 -56.83 38.90 19.96
CA LYS A 646 -58.11 38.35 20.47
C LYS A 646 -58.43 38.83 21.88
N GLY A 647 -57.43 38.90 22.77
CA GLY A 647 -57.58 39.38 24.15
C GLY A 647 -57.87 40.88 24.28
N ARG A 648 -57.56 41.69 23.26
CA ARG A 648 -57.82 43.14 23.22
C ARG A 648 -59.18 43.52 22.63
N GLY A 649 -60.01 42.56 22.22
CA GLY A 649 -61.35 42.81 21.65
C GLY A 649 -61.34 43.44 20.25
N THR A 650 -60.18 43.58 19.60
CA THR A 650 -60.08 43.99 18.21
C THR A 650 -60.34 42.77 17.32
N ALA A 651 -61.51 42.71 16.68
CA ALA A 651 -61.77 41.71 15.65
C ALA A 651 -60.70 41.82 14.54
N PRO A 652 -60.15 40.71 14.04
CA PRO A 652 -59.19 40.77 12.95
C PRO A 652 -59.93 41.17 11.67
N THR A 653 -59.70 42.39 11.17
CA THR A 653 -60.06 42.75 9.80
C THR A 653 -59.10 42.03 8.85
N ALA A 654 -59.68 41.29 7.90
CA ALA A 654 -58.99 40.42 6.96
C ALA A 654 -58.10 41.13 5.90
N SER A 655 -57.61 42.35 6.17
CA SER A 655 -56.85 43.14 5.19
C SER A 655 -55.46 43.58 5.65
N GLU A 656 -54.99 43.21 6.85
CA GLU A 656 -53.65 43.61 7.33
C GLU A 656 -52.57 42.51 7.18
N SER A 657 -52.93 41.31 6.72
CA SER A 657 -51.98 40.24 6.42
C SER A 657 -51.57 40.23 4.94
N GLY A 658 -51.04 41.34 4.44
CA GLY A 658 -50.19 41.32 3.25
C GLY A 658 -48.88 40.58 3.57
N PRO A 659 -48.27 39.86 2.63
CA PRO A 659 -47.01 39.18 2.88
C PRO A 659 -45.94 40.21 3.21
N ARG A 660 -45.46 40.23 4.46
CA ARG A 660 -44.06 40.61 4.67
C ARG A 660 -43.23 39.46 4.12
N THR A 661 -42.63 39.68 2.96
CA THR A 661 -41.42 38.97 2.58
C THR A 661 -40.47 38.97 3.78
N PRO A 662 -39.81 37.86 4.12
CA PRO A 662 -38.65 37.96 4.99
C PRO A 662 -37.64 38.83 4.24
N GLU A 663 -37.50 40.09 4.65
CA GLU A 663 -36.28 40.84 4.38
C GLU A 663 -35.17 40.05 5.06
N HIS A 664 -34.45 39.23 4.29
CA HIS A 664 -33.10 38.82 4.68
C HIS A 664 -32.33 40.11 4.94
N GLY A 665 -32.03 40.33 6.22
CA GLY A 665 -31.33 41.51 6.67
C GLY A 665 -29.99 41.62 5.97
N VAL A 666 -29.89 42.59 5.07
CA VAL A 666 -28.66 43.35 4.88
C VAL A 666 -28.32 43.92 6.26
N ARG A 667 -27.24 43.43 6.87
CA ARG A 667 -26.55 44.15 7.93
C ARG A 667 -25.17 44.50 7.42
N ASP A 668 -24.91 45.81 7.47
CA ASP A 668 -23.60 46.46 7.32
C ASP A 668 -22.52 45.83 8.22
#